data_AF-A0A959SCB8-F1
#
_entry.id   AF-A0A959SCB8-F1
#
_cell.length_a   1.000
_cell.length_b   1.000
_cell.length_c   1.000
_cell.angle_alpha   90.00
_cell.angle_beta   90.00
_cell.angle_gamma   90.00
#
_symmetry.space_group_name_H-M   'P 1'
#
loop_
_entity.id
_entity.type
_entity.pdbx_description
1 polymer ?
#
loop_
_entity_poly.entity_id
_entity_poly.type
_entity_poly.pdbx_seq_one_letter_code
_entity_poly.pdbx_strand_id
1 'polypeptide(L)'
;MVHAQCVTSFPSNEGFTSFPVATTGTLANNWSNLTGDDLEWWGDDDGTPTADSGPIGDHTTLNTSGRYLYVSAASAGATPAKTAIVQSPCYNLTSLTTPYLTFWYHMDGDQQGTLAVDLNVNGSIISNAWTVSGAQGHRWKQGWLNLAPYNGQANLRVRFRAVTGSGIRSDIGIDDVYVGNINAVFGCNEPTAANYSSGVNINNGTCDYACPAGQERVRIEIVRDRYPSETSWTLKNGSTGATLASGTSSQNPNGTTLCVPQNTCLVFRINDSYGDGICCGYGNGEYRVYLGETLIKRGGSYGSYEETDFNCPPGFSCQTALPLSLAPIGSTFPVTLATFTTNDIEQWYDFTPPQTGSYTITTCGTNTCDTRLWLYDMACGQLVLSDGIEGATFGDDNEGGCGLQAVVNANMPAGVLHHMRVGDNAGDCSGTVTVSIIYNGPVEGCMDPMSCNYEPLATVPCVGCCIAFGSEDCPDGPDLIMSQSALQSSMSLSTVNITDACAPVEGCTGGLGQRYVIRFTTRIENIGTTDYYIGSPSTQPQMFSNQNCHGHNHYQGYADYILFDQSGNAIPVGFKNGFCVIDVGCYPGNSGQFGCSNMGISKGCYDIYGSGTTCNWIDVTNVPAGVYTLVLRTNWQQRADALGRHERDYTNNFAQVCINLTRNAQNVPSFTIVTECAPFVDCLGQAYGDARFDCTGVCDGPTKRGDLSNDFIQNPQDAVTYVSSILGNDIAPTPCNDLNADNAITVSDAALMVNCYTQRDIHNAQTVIDYHPWCEFPRGYLSTPDTVELSLANLDPVNQTVDVYIRNPSCRVLGYEFNMGGLTIQSVTNLAPNLVDDIAVSTSLGGTKVIGLSYVDSSLVRNATAVPLCRINYLNLTGGVVCIASIVDIVNKDANDVVTEITGGCLNVPNTVAVSPRMWLEGPYVIATGLMRDDLRAASLIPSTEPFTALGFTQVGGGGEQIEAGVLAVTGNNAIVDWVLVELRATTAPYTVLATRSALLQRDGDVVAMDGVSSVSFQAAPGNYRVALRHRNHFGAMTASDVSLGSVPTVVDLCSAATNCHGTNARKDLGGGVMALWAGNTRPDGQLLYTGINNDRDPILVVIGGVVPTNIVTGYYLEDVNLTGEVKYTGAENDRDIILVNIGGSVPTNTIQQQLP
;
A
#
# COMPACT_ATOMS: atom_id res chain seq x y z
N MET A 1 -33.44 33.19 -4.46
CA MET A 1 -32.19 32.68 -3.86
C MET A 1 -32.42 32.54 -2.36
N VAL A 2 -32.50 31.30 -1.89
CA VAL A 2 -32.63 30.97 -0.46
C VAL A 2 -31.31 31.38 0.20
N HIS A 3 -31.31 32.40 1.07
CA HIS A 3 -30.13 32.66 1.89
C HIS A 3 -29.95 31.43 2.80
N ALA A 4 -28.81 30.76 2.70
CA ALA A 4 -28.45 29.68 3.62
C ALA A 4 -28.66 30.16 5.07
N GLN A 5 -29.33 29.35 5.89
CA GLN A 5 -29.58 29.69 7.29
C GLN A 5 -28.24 29.90 8.02
N CYS A 6 -28.12 30.98 8.79
CA CYS A 6 -26.91 31.24 9.57
C CYS A 6 -26.72 30.21 10.67
N VAL A 7 -25.46 29.88 10.96
CA VAL A 7 -25.06 29.00 12.06
C VAL A 7 -25.57 29.59 13.37
N THR A 8 -26.36 28.80 14.08
CA THR A 8 -27.00 29.15 15.37
C THR A 8 -26.63 28.18 16.50
N SER A 9 -25.96 27.08 16.17
CA SER A 9 -25.40 26.13 17.13
C SER A 9 -23.93 26.47 17.36
N PHE A 10 -23.53 26.61 18.63
CA PHE A 10 -22.15 26.92 19.03
C PHE A 10 -21.68 25.95 20.13
N PRO A 11 -20.37 25.64 20.20
CA PRO A 11 -19.30 26.16 19.34
C PRO A 11 -19.40 25.62 17.91
N SER A 12 -18.97 26.46 16.96
CA SER A 12 -18.78 26.07 15.56
C SER A 12 -17.30 25.81 15.36
N ASN A 13 -16.95 24.57 15.03
CA ASN A 13 -15.57 24.14 14.80
C ASN A 13 -15.44 23.64 13.37
N GLU A 14 -14.54 24.23 12.61
CA GLU A 14 -14.21 23.83 11.26
C GLU A 14 -12.71 23.53 11.17
N GLY A 15 -12.36 22.24 11.19
CA GLY A 15 -10.99 21.76 10.98
C GLY A 15 -10.74 21.29 9.55
N PHE A 16 -11.59 21.68 8.59
CA PHE A 16 -11.47 21.41 7.14
C PHE A 16 -11.33 19.93 6.69
N THR A 17 -11.41 18.96 7.60
CA THR A 17 -11.27 17.52 7.33
C THR A 17 -12.20 16.98 6.23
N SER A 18 -13.38 17.57 6.04
CA SER A 18 -14.33 17.19 4.99
C SER A 18 -14.10 17.87 3.64
N PHE A 19 -13.09 18.76 3.52
CA PHE A 19 -12.85 19.54 2.31
C PHE A 19 -12.04 18.70 1.33
N PRO A 20 -12.47 18.56 0.06
CA PRO A 20 -11.72 17.79 -0.93
C PRO A 20 -10.42 18.51 -1.32
N VAL A 21 -9.34 17.73 -1.47
CA VAL A 21 -8.03 18.22 -1.91
C VAL A 21 -8.15 18.86 -3.29
N ALA A 22 -7.37 19.92 -3.53
CA ALA A 22 -7.31 20.64 -4.80
C ALA A 22 -8.67 21.17 -5.33
N THR A 23 -9.58 21.55 -4.44
CA THR A 23 -10.91 22.07 -4.82
C THR A 23 -10.97 23.61 -4.82
N THR A 24 -11.48 24.19 -5.91
CA THR A 24 -11.80 25.63 -6.03
C THR A 24 -13.31 25.90 -6.05
N GLY A 25 -13.70 27.13 -5.70
CA GLY A 25 -15.09 27.59 -5.74
C GLY A 25 -15.82 27.51 -4.40
N THR A 26 -17.04 26.94 -4.39
CA THR A 26 -17.79 26.71 -3.14
C THR A 26 -17.22 25.48 -2.45
N LEU A 27 -16.68 25.67 -1.26
CA LEU A 27 -16.11 24.63 -0.44
C LEU A 27 -17.21 23.98 0.44
N ALA A 28 -16.85 22.93 1.18
CA ALA A 28 -17.80 22.26 2.07
C ALA A 28 -18.31 23.20 3.19
N ASN A 29 -19.38 22.79 3.88
CA ASN A 29 -19.95 23.49 5.02
C ASN A 29 -20.33 24.97 4.78
N ASN A 30 -20.64 25.35 3.53
CA ASN A 30 -20.96 26.73 3.08
C ASN A 30 -19.80 27.73 3.18
N TRP A 31 -18.55 27.25 3.19
CA TRP A 31 -17.39 28.09 2.93
C TRP A 31 -17.27 28.39 1.43
N SER A 32 -16.75 29.55 1.07
CA SER A 32 -16.65 29.93 -0.34
C SER A 32 -15.43 30.81 -0.58
N ASN A 33 -14.67 30.49 -1.63
CA ASN A 33 -13.78 31.46 -2.25
C ASN A 33 -14.62 32.62 -2.81
N LEU A 34 -14.19 33.85 -2.54
CA LEU A 34 -14.84 35.03 -3.09
C LEU A 34 -14.38 35.27 -4.53
N THR A 35 -15.13 36.10 -5.26
CA THR A 35 -14.79 36.50 -6.63
C THR A 35 -14.25 37.92 -6.65
N GLY A 36 -13.28 38.19 -7.52
CA GLY A 36 -12.72 39.55 -7.74
C GLY A 36 -11.40 39.80 -7.01
N ASP A 37 -10.82 38.76 -6.43
CA ASP A 37 -9.43 38.63 -5.97
C ASP A 37 -8.55 37.98 -7.06
N ASP A 38 -7.26 37.77 -6.77
CA ASP A 38 -6.26 37.30 -7.74
C ASP A 38 -6.07 35.77 -7.73
N LEU A 39 -6.34 35.12 -6.58
CA LEU A 39 -6.01 33.73 -6.26
C LEU A 39 -7.09 33.10 -5.39
N GLU A 40 -7.12 31.77 -5.34
CA GLU A 40 -8.04 30.98 -4.49
C GLU A 40 -7.33 30.31 -3.30
N TRP A 41 -8.12 30.03 -2.25
CA TRP A 41 -7.77 29.08 -1.20
C TRP A 41 -8.11 27.66 -1.64
N TRP A 42 -7.20 26.74 -1.36
CA TRP A 42 -7.25 25.33 -1.73
C TRP A 42 -7.25 24.45 -0.49
N GLY A 43 -7.94 23.32 -0.55
CA GLY A 43 -7.80 22.25 0.44
C GLY A 43 -6.58 21.39 0.13
N ASP A 44 -5.82 21.03 1.16
CA ASP A 44 -4.69 20.10 1.08
C ASP A 44 -4.70 19.12 2.25
N ASP A 45 -4.10 17.96 2.04
CA ASP A 45 -3.85 16.94 3.06
C ASP A 45 -2.37 16.52 3.16
N ASP A 46 -1.52 17.17 2.37
CA ASP A 46 -0.06 17.01 2.39
C ASP A 46 0.64 18.38 2.42
N GLY A 47 1.95 18.43 2.23
CA GLY A 47 2.71 19.69 2.18
C GLY A 47 2.46 20.53 0.94
N THR A 48 2.53 21.85 1.11
CA THR A 48 2.34 22.77 -0.02
C THR A 48 3.42 22.57 -1.10
N PRO A 49 3.13 22.90 -2.38
CA PRO A 49 4.04 22.59 -3.49
C PRO A 49 5.43 23.26 -3.42
N THR A 50 5.60 24.28 -2.58
CA THR A 50 6.86 25.02 -2.45
C THR A 50 7.62 24.57 -1.22
N ALA A 51 8.76 23.90 -1.42
CA ALA A 51 9.69 23.60 -0.32
C ALA A 51 10.12 24.87 0.43
N ASP A 52 10.38 24.77 1.74
CA ASP A 52 10.71 25.91 2.61
C ASP A 52 9.60 26.98 2.62
N SER A 53 8.35 26.58 2.39
CA SER A 53 7.17 27.40 2.55
C SER A 53 5.99 26.56 2.99
N GLY A 54 4.94 27.22 3.47
CA GLY A 54 3.68 26.58 3.84
C GLY A 54 3.81 25.47 4.88
N PRO A 55 2.67 24.95 5.36
CA PRO A 55 2.67 23.78 6.22
C PRO A 55 2.98 22.51 5.40
N ILE A 56 3.56 21.52 6.06
CA ILE A 56 3.81 20.18 5.51
C ILE A 56 2.71 19.17 5.88
N GLY A 57 1.63 19.63 6.51
CA GLY A 57 0.48 18.86 6.98
C GLY A 57 -0.43 19.72 7.87
N ASP A 58 -1.60 19.18 8.22
CA ASP A 58 -2.60 19.92 9.00
C ASP A 58 -2.17 20.17 10.46
N HIS A 59 -2.89 21.06 11.13
CA HIS A 59 -2.69 21.29 12.56
C HIS A 59 -3.33 20.20 13.41
N THR A 60 -4.51 19.69 13.01
CA THR A 60 -5.31 18.78 13.85
C THR A 60 -4.59 17.48 14.18
N THR A 61 -3.95 16.86 13.19
CA THR A 61 -3.29 15.55 13.34
C THR A 61 -1.78 15.65 13.51
N LEU A 62 -1.19 16.78 13.11
CA LEU A 62 0.26 17.00 13.09
C LEU A 62 0.99 15.86 12.35
N ASN A 63 0.39 15.44 11.23
CA ASN A 63 0.90 14.51 10.23
C ASN A 63 0.23 14.81 8.86
N THR A 64 0.55 14.04 7.84
CA THR A 64 0.04 14.18 6.46
C THR A 64 -1.26 13.41 6.18
N SER A 65 -2.11 13.24 7.22
CA SER A 65 -3.41 12.56 7.15
C SER A 65 -4.62 13.46 7.41
N GLY A 66 -4.44 14.59 8.09
CA GLY A 66 -5.49 15.59 8.28
C GLY A 66 -5.53 16.62 7.15
N ARG A 67 -6.46 17.60 7.20
CA ARG A 67 -6.66 18.56 6.11
C ARG A 67 -6.69 20.00 6.59
N TYR A 68 -6.23 20.91 5.75
CA TYR A 68 -6.21 22.35 6.02
C TYR A 68 -6.50 23.15 4.75
N LEU A 69 -6.67 24.46 4.89
CA LEU A 69 -6.77 25.37 3.74
C LEU A 69 -5.47 26.16 3.54
N TYR A 70 -5.08 26.39 2.29
CA TYR A 70 -3.90 27.18 1.99
C TYR A 70 -4.01 28.01 0.72
N VAL A 71 -3.09 28.96 0.58
CA VAL A 71 -2.86 29.74 -0.63
C VAL A 71 -1.44 29.49 -1.10
N SER A 72 -1.30 29.09 -2.37
CA SER A 72 0.01 28.87 -2.98
C SER A 72 0.53 30.11 -3.71
N ALA A 73 1.81 30.41 -3.49
CA ALA A 73 2.59 31.39 -4.22
C ALA A 73 3.44 30.77 -5.35
N ALA A 74 3.29 29.47 -5.62
CA ALA A 74 4.16 28.72 -6.54
C ALA A 74 3.93 29.05 -8.03
N SER A 75 2.71 29.40 -8.43
CA SER A 75 2.34 29.54 -9.84
C SER A 75 2.80 30.88 -10.45
N ALA A 76 3.06 30.87 -11.76
CA ALA A 76 3.46 32.06 -12.49
C ALA A 76 2.39 33.16 -12.39
N GLY A 77 2.75 34.31 -11.83
CA GLY A 77 1.82 35.42 -11.59
C GLY A 77 1.11 35.39 -10.24
N ALA A 78 1.36 34.40 -9.37
CA ALA A 78 0.86 34.37 -7.98
C ALA A 78 1.61 35.32 -7.03
N THR A 79 2.65 35.99 -7.51
CA THR A 79 3.42 36.99 -6.77
C THR A 79 3.83 38.16 -7.68
N PRO A 80 4.16 39.34 -7.12
CA PRO A 80 3.96 39.73 -5.72
C PRO A 80 2.56 40.29 -5.45
N ALA A 81 2.19 40.36 -4.17
CA ALA A 81 1.00 41.06 -3.66
C ALA A 81 -0.34 40.58 -4.25
N LYS A 82 -0.47 39.27 -4.47
CA LYS A 82 -1.72 38.66 -4.95
C LYS A 82 -2.63 38.31 -3.80
N THR A 83 -3.91 38.59 -3.97
CA THR A 83 -4.91 38.44 -2.91
C THR A 83 -5.74 37.18 -3.13
N ALA A 84 -6.01 36.43 -2.06
CA ALA A 84 -7.01 35.35 -2.01
C ALA A 84 -7.91 35.51 -0.79
N ILE A 85 -9.22 35.38 -0.96
CA ILE A 85 -10.21 35.59 0.11
C ILE A 85 -11.17 34.41 0.19
N VAL A 86 -11.11 33.67 1.31
CA VAL A 86 -12.12 32.68 1.66
C VAL A 86 -13.07 33.24 2.72
N GLN A 87 -14.36 33.00 2.55
CA GLN A 87 -15.41 33.47 3.45
C GLN A 87 -16.14 32.31 4.11
N SER A 88 -16.40 32.45 5.40
CA SER A 88 -17.17 31.51 6.19
C SER A 88 -18.69 31.55 5.89
N PRO A 89 -19.45 30.58 6.42
CA PRO A 89 -20.89 30.71 6.62
C PRO A 89 -21.22 31.94 7.45
N CYS A 90 -22.48 32.38 7.45
CA CYS A 90 -22.89 33.42 8.39
C CYS A 90 -23.12 32.83 9.78
N TYR A 91 -22.69 33.57 10.80
CA TYR A 91 -22.87 33.30 12.20
C TYR A 91 -23.90 34.25 12.80
N ASN A 92 -24.83 33.70 13.57
CA ASN A 92 -25.77 34.47 14.37
C ASN A 92 -25.28 34.53 15.82
N LEU A 93 -24.66 35.64 16.22
CA LEU A 93 -24.02 35.79 17.53
C LEU A 93 -25.00 36.10 18.66
N THR A 94 -26.31 36.22 18.40
CA THR A 94 -27.31 36.67 19.39
C THR A 94 -27.44 35.77 20.62
N SER A 95 -27.05 34.49 20.52
CA SER A 95 -27.07 33.54 21.64
C SER A 95 -25.76 33.47 22.43
N LEU A 96 -24.70 34.18 22.01
CA LEU A 96 -23.38 34.15 22.64
C LEU A 96 -23.21 35.30 23.64
N THR A 97 -22.48 35.03 24.72
CA THR A 97 -22.20 35.99 25.79
C THR A 97 -20.76 36.50 25.77
N THR A 98 -19.81 35.65 25.35
CA THR A 98 -18.38 35.94 25.22
C THR A 98 -17.85 35.44 23.87
N PRO A 99 -18.36 35.96 22.74
CA PRO A 99 -18.03 35.42 21.43
C PRO A 99 -16.57 35.70 21.05
N TYR A 100 -15.85 34.65 20.65
CA TYR A 100 -14.49 34.71 20.11
C TYR A 100 -14.41 33.95 18.80
N LEU A 101 -13.50 34.42 17.93
CA LEU A 101 -12.93 33.65 16.84
C LEU A 101 -11.53 33.20 17.28
N THR A 102 -11.22 31.92 17.13
CA THR A 102 -9.84 31.41 17.15
C THR A 102 -9.60 30.54 15.92
N PHE A 103 -8.37 30.46 15.46
CA PHE A 103 -7.97 29.65 14.31
C PHE A 103 -6.47 29.37 14.40
N TRP A 104 -6.00 28.39 13.64
CA TRP A 104 -4.57 28.13 13.47
C TRP A 104 -4.12 28.63 12.10
N TYR A 105 -2.90 29.15 12.02
CA TYR A 105 -2.30 29.64 10.78
C TYR A 105 -0.83 29.22 10.67
N HIS A 106 -0.34 29.13 9.43
CA HIS A 106 1.04 28.73 9.12
C HIS A 106 1.66 29.63 8.04
N MET A 107 2.89 30.10 8.28
CA MET A 107 3.62 31.05 7.43
C MET A 107 5.17 30.92 7.64
N ASP A 108 5.86 29.98 6.99
CA ASP A 108 7.30 29.66 7.21
C ASP A 108 8.29 30.21 6.16
N GLY A 109 7.85 30.98 5.15
CA GLY A 109 8.73 31.42 4.06
C GLY A 109 9.52 32.71 4.33
N ASP A 110 10.72 32.86 3.76
CA ASP A 110 11.53 34.11 3.85
C ASP A 110 10.99 35.26 2.99
N GLN A 111 10.10 34.96 2.04
CA GLN A 111 9.42 35.90 1.14
C GLN A 111 7.95 36.08 1.53
N GLN A 112 7.62 35.86 2.80
CA GLN A 112 6.26 35.79 3.28
C GLN A 112 5.47 37.09 3.14
N GLY A 113 4.20 36.95 2.76
CA GLY A 113 3.24 38.03 2.68
C GLY A 113 2.48 38.28 3.99
N THR A 114 1.17 38.49 3.90
CA THR A 114 0.30 38.89 5.02
C THR A 114 -0.96 38.04 5.07
N LEU A 115 -1.34 37.58 6.26
CA LEU A 115 -2.66 37.01 6.55
C LEU A 115 -3.48 38.01 7.36
N ALA A 116 -4.68 38.32 6.90
CA ALA A 116 -5.62 39.20 7.60
C ALA A 116 -6.98 38.53 7.79
N VAL A 117 -7.67 38.90 8.88
CA VAL A 117 -9.09 38.58 9.08
C VAL A 117 -9.91 39.85 8.89
N ASP A 118 -10.83 39.81 7.94
CA ASP A 118 -11.86 40.83 7.74
C ASP A 118 -13.22 40.31 8.22
N LEU A 119 -14.12 41.21 8.61
CA LEU A 119 -15.48 40.87 9.03
C LEU A 119 -16.50 41.48 8.07
N ASN A 120 -17.43 40.66 7.59
CA ASN A 120 -18.60 41.12 6.85
C ASN A 120 -19.81 41.14 7.78
N VAL A 121 -20.21 42.34 8.20
CA VAL A 121 -21.33 42.57 9.12
C VAL A 121 -22.51 43.12 8.32
N ASN A 122 -23.49 42.26 8.03
CA ASN A 122 -24.68 42.60 7.23
C ASN A 122 -24.37 43.27 5.88
N GLY A 123 -23.29 42.87 5.20
CA GLY A 123 -22.86 43.43 3.91
C GLY A 123 -21.83 44.56 4.01
N SER A 124 -21.54 45.07 5.22
CA SER A 124 -20.47 46.05 5.45
C SER A 124 -19.16 45.35 5.82
N ILE A 125 -18.07 45.69 5.14
CA ILE A 125 -16.75 45.07 5.35
C ILE A 125 -15.93 45.91 6.32
N ILE A 126 -15.45 45.26 7.38
CA ILE A 126 -14.48 45.78 8.34
C ILE A 126 -13.17 45.06 8.03
N SER A 127 -12.22 45.77 7.43
CA SER A 127 -10.93 45.20 7.04
C SER A 127 -9.91 45.23 8.18
N ASN A 128 -9.00 44.25 8.19
CA ASN A 128 -7.88 44.13 9.13
C ASN A 128 -8.32 44.11 10.61
N ALA A 129 -9.41 43.40 10.90
CA ALA A 129 -9.82 43.16 12.29
C ALA A 129 -8.77 42.35 13.05
N TRP A 130 -7.99 41.54 12.34
CA TRP A 130 -6.75 40.90 12.79
C TRP A 130 -5.76 40.84 11.62
N THR A 131 -4.45 40.91 11.86
CA THR A 131 -3.42 40.84 10.80
C THR A 131 -2.08 40.34 11.33
N VAL A 132 -1.35 39.60 10.50
CA VAL A 132 0.05 39.20 10.72
C VAL A 132 0.80 39.20 9.38
N SER A 133 2.07 39.64 9.40
CA SER A 133 2.90 39.78 8.20
C SER A 133 4.31 39.24 8.42
N GLY A 134 4.95 38.79 7.35
CA GLY A 134 6.31 38.23 7.39
C GLY A 134 6.35 36.80 7.94
N ALA A 135 7.54 36.19 7.91
CA ALA A 135 7.76 34.82 8.37
C ALA A 135 7.36 34.67 9.84
N GLN A 136 6.53 33.68 10.12
CA GLN A 136 6.07 33.32 11.46
C GLN A 136 6.74 32.03 11.97
N GLY A 137 7.50 31.35 11.13
CA GLY A 137 8.21 30.12 11.46
C GLY A 137 7.39 28.87 11.15
N HIS A 138 8.02 27.72 11.38
CA HIS A 138 7.60 26.42 10.85
C HIS A 138 6.37 25.80 11.51
N ARG A 139 5.94 26.33 12.65
CA ARG A 139 4.82 25.74 13.40
C ARG A 139 3.53 26.48 13.10
N TRP A 140 2.45 25.72 13.13
CA TRP A 140 1.11 26.28 13.27
C TRP A 140 1.04 27.17 14.52
N LYS A 141 0.50 28.38 14.36
CA LYS A 141 0.30 29.36 15.42
C LYS A 141 -1.18 29.70 15.57
N GLN A 142 -1.59 30.01 16.79
CA GLN A 142 -2.98 30.37 17.06
C GLN A 142 -3.24 31.86 16.82
N GLY A 143 -4.17 32.18 15.93
CA GLY A 143 -4.78 33.50 15.77
C GLY A 143 -6.08 33.62 16.55
N TRP A 144 -6.44 34.83 16.98
CA TRP A 144 -7.68 35.05 17.73
C TRP A 144 -8.21 36.49 17.56
N LEU A 145 -9.53 36.62 17.69
CA LEU A 145 -10.23 37.90 17.63
C LEU A 145 -11.40 37.92 18.61
N ASN A 146 -11.48 38.94 19.46
CA ASN A 146 -12.62 39.18 20.33
C ASN A 146 -13.81 39.71 19.51
N LEU A 147 -14.89 38.95 19.44
CA LEU A 147 -16.08 39.31 18.69
C LEU A 147 -17.17 40.00 19.54
N ALA A 148 -16.93 40.24 20.83
CA ALA A 148 -17.87 40.93 21.71
C ALA A 148 -18.40 42.28 21.16
N PRO A 149 -17.60 43.10 20.44
CA PRO A 149 -18.11 44.32 19.80
C PRO A 149 -19.23 44.08 18.76
N TYR A 150 -19.37 42.86 18.25
CA TYR A 150 -20.36 42.44 17.26
C TYR A 150 -21.46 41.56 17.87
N ASN A 151 -21.57 41.53 19.21
CA ASN A 151 -22.62 40.78 19.86
C ASN A 151 -24.01 41.30 19.45
N GLY A 152 -24.98 40.39 19.29
CA GLY A 152 -26.32 40.70 18.78
C GLY A 152 -26.45 40.77 17.26
N GLN A 153 -25.37 40.61 16.49
CA GLN A 153 -25.44 40.51 15.03
C GLN A 153 -25.96 39.13 14.59
N ALA A 154 -27.00 39.10 13.77
CA ALA A 154 -27.61 37.87 13.27
C ALA A 154 -26.98 37.33 11.98
N ASN A 155 -26.11 38.11 11.32
CA ASN A 155 -25.43 37.75 10.08
C ASN A 155 -24.04 38.38 10.02
N LEU A 156 -23.09 37.74 10.69
CA LEU A 156 -21.66 38.05 10.64
C LEU A 156 -20.92 36.94 9.87
N ARG A 157 -20.08 37.28 8.91
CA ARG A 157 -19.19 36.31 8.22
C ARG A 157 -17.74 36.71 8.43
N VAL A 158 -16.89 35.70 8.64
CA VAL A 158 -15.44 35.85 8.76
C VAL A 158 -14.83 35.68 7.37
N ARG A 159 -13.86 36.52 7.02
CA ARG A 159 -13.09 36.44 5.78
C ARG A 159 -11.61 36.33 6.10
N PHE A 160 -10.97 35.26 5.64
CA PHE A 160 -9.51 35.15 5.69
C PHE A 160 -8.97 35.66 4.36
N ARG A 161 -8.16 36.72 4.43
CA ARG A 161 -7.53 37.36 3.28
C ARG A 161 -6.03 37.15 3.35
N ALA A 162 -5.52 36.30 2.47
CA ALA A 162 -4.10 36.13 2.23
C ALA A 162 -3.64 37.12 1.16
N VAL A 163 -2.46 37.71 1.37
CA VAL A 163 -1.75 38.53 0.39
C VAL A 163 -0.36 37.96 0.24
N THR A 164 0.00 37.45 -0.94
CA THR A 164 1.33 36.85 -1.19
C THR A 164 2.44 37.90 -1.15
N GLY A 165 3.64 37.50 -0.74
CA GLY A 165 4.80 38.36 -0.58
C GLY A 165 5.62 38.52 -1.86
N SER A 166 6.94 38.58 -1.74
CA SER A 166 7.84 38.98 -2.84
C SER A 166 8.25 37.86 -3.80
N GLY A 167 8.00 36.60 -3.46
CA GLY A 167 8.36 35.44 -4.27
C GLY A 167 7.69 34.15 -3.79
N ILE A 168 8.06 33.02 -4.39
CA ILE A 168 7.31 31.76 -4.27
C ILE A 168 7.30 31.16 -2.86
N ARG A 169 8.25 31.51 -1.98
CA ARG A 169 8.27 31.07 -0.57
C ARG A 169 7.33 31.95 0.27
N SER A 170 6.04 31.92 -0.06
CA SER A 170 5.01 32.79 0.53
C SER A 170 3.65 32.10 0.70
N ASP A 171 3.65 30.78 0.82
CA ASP A 171 2.45 30.00 1.05
C ASP A 171 1.87 30.32 2.44
N ILE A 172 0.54 30.39 2.56
CA ILE A 172 -0.17 30.72 3.80
C ILE A 172 -1.23 29.66 4.06
N GLY A 173 -1.17 29.01 5.22
CA GLY A 173 -2.14 28.01 5.66
C GLY A 173 -3.05 28.51 6.79
N ILE A 174 -4.29 28.00 6.84
CA ILE A 174 -5.21 28.13 7.99
C ILE A 174 -5.85 26.77 8.31
N ASP A 175 -6.13 26.55 9.59
CA ASP A 175 -6.80 25.35 10.09
C ASP A 175 -7.61 25.64 11.37
N ASP A 176 -8.47 24.69 11.77
CA ASP A 176 -9.14 24.66 13.08
C ASP A 176 -9.85 25.97 13.50
N VAL A 177 -10.73 26.46 12.62
CA VAL A 177 -11.51 27.68 12.85
C VAL A 177 -12.64 27.43 13.85
N TYR A 178 -12.56 28.11 14.99
CA TYR A 178 -13.54 28.06 16.07
C TYR A 178 -14.28 29.40 16.21
N VAL A 179 -15.61 29.33 16.33
CA VAL A 179 -16.45 30.46 16.77
C VAL A 179 -17.35 30.01 17.92
N GLY A 180 -17.32 30.71 19.05
CA GLY A 180 -18.15 30.36 20.21
C GLY A 180 -17.81 31.18 21.46
N ASN A 181 -18.40 30.80 22.61
CA ASN A 181 -18.07 31.41 23.89
C ASN A 181 -16.68 30.95 24.36
N ILE A 182 -15.80 31.89 24.72
CA ILE A 182 -14.52 31.59 25.37
C ILE A 182 -14.38 32.42 26.65
N ASN A 183 -14.03 31.75 27.75
CA ASN A 183 -13.49 32.41 28.94
C ASN A 183 -11.98 32.54 28.76
N ALA A 184 -11.53 33.65 28.16
CA ALA A 184 -10.16 33.81 27.72
C ALA A 184 -9.18 33.82 28.91
N VAL A 185 -8.27 32.86 28.93
CA VAL A 185 -7.08 32.80 29.79
C VAL A 185 -5.88 32.96 28.88
N PHE A 186 -5.32 34.17 28.87
CA PHE A 186 -4.17 34.51 28.05
C PHE A 186 -2.87 34.08 28.72
N GLY A 187 -1.93 33.57 27.92
CA GLY A 187 -0.60 33.17 28.38
C GLY A 187 0.12 32.33 27.35
N CYS A 188 1.06 31.49 27.79
CA CYS A 188 1.74 30.52 26.93
C CYS A 188 1.09 29.14 27.02
N ASN A 189 0.62 28.62 25.88
CA ASN A 189 0.11 27.25 25.74
C ASN A 189 1.05 26.35 24.91
N GLU A 190 2.29 26.76 24.68
CA GLU A 190 3.30 25.97 23.95
C GLU A 190 4.08 25.07 24.91
N PRO A 191 3.98 23.72 24.81
CA PRO A 191 4.60 22.80 25.78
C PRO A 191 6.13 22.89 25.87
N THR A 192 6.77 23.51 24.90
CA THR A 192 8.23 23.68 24.84
C THR A 192 8.74 24.94 25.53
N ALA A 193 7.85 25.79 26.03
CA ALA A 193 8.20 27.02 26.74
C ALA A 193 8.39 26.77 28.25
N ALA A 194 9.35 27.47 28.85
CA ALA A 194 9.63 27.43 30.29
C ALA A 194 8.45 27.91 31.15
N ASN A 195 7.57 28.75 30.60
CA ASN A 195 6.36 29.26 31.26
C ASN A 195 5.05 28.67 30.68
N TYR A 196 5.12 27.48 30.05
CA TYR A 196 3.94 26.74 29.61
C TYR A 196 2.92 26.55 30.74
N SER A 197 1.63 26.76 30.43
CA SER A 197 0.53 26.46 31.34
C SER A 197 -0.62 25.79 30.60
N SER A 198 -0.99 24.58 31.02
CA SER A 198 -2.13 23.84 30.46
C SER A 198 -3.49 24.51 30.71
N GLY A 199 -3.54 25.53 31.57
CA GLY A 199 -4.76 26.32 31.84
C GLY A 199 -4.97 27.50 30.89
N VAL A 200 -3.98 27.82 30.05
CA VAL A 200 -4.07 28.86 29.02
C VAL A 200 -4.80 28.32 27.80
N ASN A 201 -5.83 29.03 27.33
CA ASN A 201 -6.62 28.65 26.15
C ASN A 201 -6.48 29.64 24.98
N ILE A 202 -5.77 30.75 25.18
CA ILE A 202 -5.40 31.69 24.11
C ILE A 202 -3.91 32.03 24.24
N ASN A 203 -3.14 31.66 23.22
CA ASN A 203 -1.75 32.09 23.11
C ASN A 203 -1.68 33.61 22.86
N ASN A 204 -0.96 34.33 23.70
CA ASN A 204 -0.75 35.79 23.56
C ASN A 204 0.70 36.18 23.23
N GLY A 205 1.53 35.21 22.84
CA GLY A 205 2.94 35.43 22.48
C GLY A 205 3.88 35.62 23.68
N THR A 206 3.46 35.25 24.90
CA THR A 206 4.28 35.40 26.12
C THR A 206 5.20 34.20 26.41
N CYS A 207 5.32 33.24 25.50
CA CYS A 207 6.14 32.04 25.72
C CYS A 207 7.63 32.38 25.91
N ASP A 208 8.20 31.90 27.03
CA ASP A 208 9.60 32.08 27.42
C ASP A 208 10.40 30.82 27.06
N TYR A 209 11.48 31.00 26.31
CA TYR A 209 12.34 29.93 25.82
C TYR A 209 13.77 30.00 26.38
N ALA A 210 14.01 30.81 27.41
CA ALA A 210 15.34 31.01 27.96
C ALA A 210 15.89 29.77 28.70
N CYS A 211 17.16 29.45 28.45
CA CYS A 211 17.92 28.48 29.25
C CYS A 211 18.65 29.17 30.43
N PRO A 212 18.97 28.43 31.50
CA PRO A 212 19.83 28.92 32.57
C PRO A 212 21.17 29.46 32.06
N ALA A 213 21.79 30.38 32.81
CA ALA A 213 23.09 30.95 32.44
C ALA A 213 24.15 29.85 32.25
N GLY A 214 24.90 29.91 31.14
CA GLY A 214 25.91 28.91 30.75
C GLY A 214 25.35 27.70 29.99
N GLN A 215 24.06 27.69 29.67
CA GLN A 215 23.42 26.68 28.83
C GLN A 215 22.88 27.29 27.54
N GLU A 216 22.69 26.45 26.54
CA GLU A 216 22.08 26.76 25.26
C GLU A 216 20.94 25.79 24.97
N ARG A 217 19.94 26.25 24.21
CA ARG A 217 18.74 25.49 23.91
C ARG A 217 18.99 24.59 22.70
N VAL A 218 18.76 23.29 22.82
CA VAL A 218 18.61 22.39 21.66
C VAL A 218 17.13 22.19 21.43
N ARG A 219 16.66 22.40 20.19
CA ARG A 219 15.27 22.16 19.80
C ARG A 219 15.24 21.19 18.62
N ILE A 220 14.50 20.10 18.79
CA ILE A 220 14.29 19.07 17.77
C ILE A 220 12.82 19.09 17.40
N GLU A 221 12.52 19.23 16.13
CA GLU A 221 11.17 19.27 15.59
C GLU A 221 11.04 18.16 14.57
N ILE A 222 9.94 17.40 14.63
CA ILE A 222 9.68 16.32 13.69
C ILE A 222 8.21 16.41 13.32
N VAL A 223 7.94 16.64 12.03
CA VAL A 223 6.63 16.39 11.44
C VAL A 223 6.66 15.03 10.79
N ARG A 224 5.58 14.32 11.00
CA ARG A 224 5.45 12.92 10.64
C ARG A 224 4.86 12.80 9.25
N ASP A 225 5.29 11.77 8.54
CA ASP A 225 4.59 11.28 7.38
C ASP A 225 3.39 10.39 7.81
N ARG A 226 2.91 9.53 6.91
CA ARG A 226 1.76 8.67 7.19
C ARG A 226 2.09 7.46 8.07
N TYR A 227 3.37 7.20 8.36
CA TYR A 227 3.81 6.00 9.09
C TYR A 227 4.66 6.30 10.32
N PRO A 228 4.25 7.23 11.19
CA PRO A 228 5.10 7.72 12.27
C PRO A 228 5.71 6.61 13.15
N SER A 229 5.01 5.51 13.41
CA SER A 229 5.46 4.46 14.34
C SER A 229 6.86 3.90 14.08
N GLU A 230 7.40 4.02 12.87
CA GLU A 230 8.75 3.58 12.51
C GLU A 230 9.86 4.59 12.84
N THR A 231 9.51 5.86 13.02
CA THR A 231 10.49 6.91 13.26
C THR A 231 10.83 7.05 14.74
N SER A 232 12.11 6.95 15.05
CA SER A 232 12.69 7.22 16.37
C SER A 232 13.91 8.10 16.28
N TRP A 233 14.28 8.79 17.36
CA TRP A 233 15.45 9.65 17.37
C TRP A 233 16.14 9.68 18.72
N THR A 234 17.44 10.01 18.70
CA THR A 234 18.27 10.18 19.89
C THR A 234 19.16 11.40 19.73
N LEU A 235 19.35 12.14 20.83
CA LEU A 235 20.36 13.18 20.98
C LEU A 235 21.35 12.71 22.06
N LYS A 236 22.62 12.57 21.69
CA LYS A 236 23.70 12.12 22.59
C LYS A 236 24.73 13.20 22.79
N ASN A 237 25.41 13.13 23.92
CA ASN A 237 26.67 13.84 24.15
C ASN A 237 27.77 13.06 23.42
N GLY A 238 28.31 13.64 22.34
CA GLY A 238 29.30 12.98 21.49
C GLY A 238 30.61 12.66 22.21
N SER A 239 30.98 13.41 23.26
CA SER A 239 32.21 13.17 24.02
C SER A 239 32.10 12.05 25.07
N THR A 240 30.90 11.72 25.53
CA THR A 240 30.68 10.71 26.59
C THR A 240 29.82 9.53 26.15
N GLY A 241 29.21 9.61 24.97
CA GLY A 241 28.22 8.66 24.46
C GLY A 241 26.87 8.70 25.20
N ALA A 242 26.73 9.53 26.24
CA ALA A 242 25.52 9.57 27.07
C ALA A 242 24.32 10.09 26.28
N THR A 243 23.18 9.40 26.36
CA THR A 243 21.92 9.87 25.77
C THR A 243 21.35 11.01 26.60
N LEU A 244 21.22 12.18 25.98
CA LEU A 244 20.70 13.40 26.61
C LEU A 244 19.19 13.52 26.43
N ALA A 245 18.67 13.11 25.27
CA ALA A 245 17.25 13.01 24.99
C ALA A 245 16.99 11.94 23.92
N SER A 246 15.79 11.39 23.90
CA SER A 246 15.33 10.47 22.87
C SER A 246 13.83 10.55 22.74
N GLY A 247 13.29 10.14 21.60
CA GLY A 247 11.86 10.08 21.40
C GLY A 247 11.48 9.16 20.26
N THR A 248 10.19 8.83 20.21
CA THR A 248 9.55 8.30 19.01
C THR A 248 8.64 9.39 18.45
N SER A 249 8.28 9.29 17.19
CA SER A 249 7.24 10.11 16.56
C SER A 249 5.90 10.17 17.33
N SER A 250 5.58 9.17 18.15
CA SER A 250 4.39 9.14 18.99
C SER A 250 4.49 10.04 20.22
N GLN A 251 5.71 10.46 20.57
CA GLN A 251 6.02 11.27 21.74
C GLN A 251 6.40 12.69 21.31
N ASN A 252 5.66 13.67 21.81
CA ASN A 252 5.95 15.10 21.71
C ASN A 252 5.87 15.69 20.27
N PRO A 253 4.65 15.79 19.69
CA PRO A 253 4.44 16.28 18.32
C PRO A 253 4.76 17.79 18.16
N ASN A 254 4.96 18.50 19.28
CA ASN A 254 5.33 19.91 19.31
C ASN A 254 6.85 20.10 19.45
N GLY A 255 7.66 19.08 19.13
CA GLY A 255 9.11 19.11 19.20
C GLY A 255 9.68 19.07 20.64
N THR A 256 10.90 18.57 20.78
CA THR A 256 11.60 18.45 22.07
C THR A 256 12.56 19.61 22.25
N THR A 257 12.55 20.22 23.44
CA THR A 257 13.51 21.24 23.84
C THR A 257 14.30 20.77 25.05
N LEU A 258 15.62 20.92 25.01
CA LEU A 258 16.52 20.62 26.12
C LEU A 258 17.54 21.76 26.27
N CYS A 259 17.83 22.16 27.51
CA CYS A 259 18.97 23.04 27.77
C CYS A 259 20.22 22.18 28.02
N VAL A 260 21.27 22.41 27.23
CA VAL A 260 22.56 21.72 27.33
C VAL A 260 23.65 22.73 27.70
N PRO A 261 24.72 22.34 28.41
CA PRO A 261 25.86 23.22 28.60
C PRO A 261 26.39 23.75 27.26
N GLN A 262 26.78 25.03 27.23
CA GLN A 262 27.37 25.64 26.03
C GLN A 262 28.58 24.82 25.54
N ASN A 263 28.75 24.73 24.21
CA ASN A 263 29.83 23.99 23.54
C ASN A 263 29.84 22.47 23.79
N THR A 264 28.75 21.88 24.28
CA THR A 264 28.64 20.41 24.33
C THR A 264 28.67 19.86 22.91
N CYS A 265 29.54 18.88 22.62
CA CYS A 265 29.49 18.11 21.38
C CYS A 265 28.25 17.23 21.37
N LEU A 266 27.41 17.37 20.35
CA LEU A 266 26.10 16.76 20.26
C LEU A 266 26.00 15.92 18.99
N VAL A 267 25.43 14.73 19.13
CA VAL A 267 25.14 13.83 18.02
C VAL A 267 23.64 13.58 17.99
N PHE A 268 22.96 14.10 16.98
CA PHE A 268 21.56 13.81 16.72
C PHE A 268 21.46 12.70 15.69
N ARG A 269 20.72 11.65 16.01
CA ARG A 269 20.41 10.55 15.10
C ARG A 269 18.91 10.38 15.00
N ILE A 270 18.40 10.31 13.78
CA ILE A 270 17.04 9.90 13.48
C ILE A 270 17.10 8.53 12.78
N ASN A 271 16.21 7.62 13.14
CA ASN A 271 16.14 6.28 12.60
C ASN A 271 14.73 6.05 12.07
N ASP A 272 14.68 5.27 11.00
CA ASP A 272 13.47 4.74 10.40
C ASP A 272 13.67 3.23 10.25
N SER A 273 12.76 2.44 10.83
CA SER A 273 12.88 0.98 10.81
C SER A 273 12.59 0.34 9.45
N TYR A 274 12.00 1.07 8.50
CA TYR A 274 11.70 0.57 7.15
C TYR A 274 12.68 1.04 6.08
N GLY A 275 13.47 2.07 6.37
CA GLY A 275 14.59 2.50 5.56
C GLY A 275 14.22 3.36 4.35
N ASP A 276 13.00 3.86 4.29
CA ASP A 276 12.51 4.79 3.28
C ASP A 276 12.50 6.26 3.74
N GLY A 277 12.89 6.50 5.00
CA GLY A 277 12.99 7.82 5.60
C GLY A 277 11.63 8.28 6.14
N ILE A 278 11.44 9.59 6.24
CA ILE A 278 10.14 10.19 6.59
C ILE A 278 9.61 11.08 5.46
N CYS A 279 10.20 10.96 4.27
CA CYS A 279 9.85 11.64 3.03
C CYS A 279 10.32 10.78 1.85
N CYS A 280 9.65 10.68 0.71
CA CYS A 280 8.57 11.55 0.21
C CYS A 280 7.45 10.76 -0.50
N GLY A 281 7.51 9.41 -0.45
CA GLY A 281 6.53 8.54 -1.09
C GLY A 281 5.23 8.39 -0.31
N TYR A 282 5.27 8.60 1.00
CA TYR A 282 4.17 8.33 1.93
C TYR A 282 3.83 9.53 2.82
N GLY A 283 4.01 10.73 2.28
CA GLY A 283 3.83 12.02 2.95
C GLY A 283 5.14 12.82 2.99
N ASN A 284 5.03 14.14 3.15
CA ASN A 284 6.18 15.04 3.23
C ASN A 284 6.60 15.30 4.69
N GLY A 285 6.89 14.24 5.44
CA GLY A 285 7.45 14.35 6.78
C GLY A 285 8.86 14.94 6.78
N GLU A 286 9.28 15.50 7.90
CA GLU A 286 10.54 16.22 8.02
C GLU A 286 10.99 16.34 9.47
N TYR A 287 12.30 16.37 9.70
CA TYR A 287 12.88 16.81 10.95
C TYR A 287 13.72 18.09 10.81
N ARG A 288 13.79 18.87 11.89
CA ARG A 288 14.65 20.04 12.04
C ARG A 288 15.32 20.04 13.40
N VAL A 289 16.63 20.26 13.42
CA VAL A 289 17.43 20.39 14.64
C VAL A 289 17.98 21.79 14.73
N TYR A 290 17.76 22.44 15.87
CA TYR A 290 18.21 23.79 16.16
C TYR A 290 19.12 23.80 17.40
N LEU A 291 20.10 24.69 17.37
CA LEU A 291 20.88 25.10 18.53
C LEU A 291 20.68 26.61 18.73
N GLY A 292 20.21 26.99 19.92
CA GLY A 292 19.56 28.28 20.14
C GLY A 292 18.34 28.43 19.24
N GLU A 293 18.40 29.38 18.32
CA GLU A 293 17.40 29.58 17.25
C GLU A 293 18.01 29.38 15.85
N THR A 294 19.25 28.90 15.77
CA THR A 294 19.94 28.61 14.51
C THR A 294 19.61 27.20 14.06
N LEU A 295 19.09 27.05 12.85
CA LEU A 295 18.87 25.75 12.21
C LEU A 295 20.22 25.10 11.91
N ILE A 296 20.46 23.94 12.51
CA ILE A 296 21.68 23.13 12.30
C ILE A 296 21.47 22.19 11.13
N LYS A 297 20.35 21.45 11.13
CA LYS A 297 20.04 20.45 10.10
C LYS A 297 18.54 20.35 9.89
N ARG A 298 18.18 20.12 8.63
CA ARG A 298 16.85 19.80 8.14
C ARG A 298 16.99 18.56 7.25
N GLY A 299 16.06 17.62 7.37
CA GLY A 299 16.13 16.38 6.59
C GLY A 299 14.83 15.58 6.64
N GLY A 300 14.76 14.53 5.83
CA GLY A 300 13.57 13.69 5.73
C GLY A 300 13.74 12.52 4.76
N SER A 301 14.59 12.66 3.75
CA SER A 301 14.99 11.56 2.88
C SER A 301 16.32 10.98 3.36
N TYR A 302 16.27 9.81 3.97
CA TYR A 302 17.41 9.02 4.41
C TYR A 302 17.00 7.54 4.38
N GLY A 303 17.97 6.62 4.50
CA GLY A 303 17.70 5.20 4.58
C GLY A 303 17.17 4.81 5.98
N SER A 304 17.78 3.80 6.60
CA SER A 304 17.39 3.38 7.95
C SER A 304 17.75 4.36 9.07
N TYR A 305 18.66 5.30 8.80
CA TYR A 305 18.98 6.39 9.72
C TYR A 305 19.69 7.55 9.02
N GLU A 306 19.68 8.71 9.65
CA GLU A 306 20.57 9.83 9.38
C GLU A 306 21.16 10.32 10.71
N GLU A 307 22.43 10.71 10.69
CA GLU A 307 23.14 11.24 11.85
C GLU A 307 23.74 12.61 11.52
N THR A 308 23.73 13.51 12.50
CA THR A 308 24.31 14.85 12.40
C THR A 308 24.99 15.20 13.71
N ASP A 309 26.28 15.49 13.62
CA ASP A 309 27.07 16.05 14.72
C ASP A 309 27.12 17.58 14.65
N PHE A 310 27.11 18.24 15.81
CA PHE A 310 27.23 19.69 15.93
C PHE A 310 27.85 20.10 17.26
N ASN A 311 28.57 21.23 17.26
CA ASN A 311 29.48 21.65 18.34
C ASN A 311 30.58 20.64 18.69
N CYS A 312 30.88 19.71 17.79
CA CYS A 312 31.94 18.73 17.98
C CYS A 312 33.31 19.28 17.56
N PRO A 313 34.40 18.87 18.24
CA PRO A 313 35.73 19.33 17.90
C PRO A 313 36.15 18.83 16.50
N PRO A 314 37.01 19.56 15.78
CA PRO A 314 37.57 19.06 14.53
C PRO A 314 38.23 17.68 14.69
N GLY A 315 37.96 16.80 13.73
CA GLY A 315 38.39 15.40 13.71
C GLY A 315 37.46 14.44 14.45
N PHE A 316 36.29 14.88 14.91
CA PHE A 316 35.33 14.02 15.63
C PHE A 316 34.65 13.00 14.72
N SER A 317 34.32 13.39 13.49
CA SER A 317 33.64 12.55 12.51
C SER A 317 34.33 12.68 11.15
N CYS A 318 34.01 11.79 10.22
CA CYS A 318 34.48 11.88 8.83
C CYS A 318 34.16 13.25 8.21
N GLN A 319 32.98 13.81 8.51
CA GLN A 319 32.52 15.11 8.01
C GLN A 319 33.33 16.30 8.56
N THR A 320 33.97 16.12 9.70
CA THR A 320 34.77 17.15 10.38
C THR A 320 36.25 16.79 10.43
N ALA A 321 36.70 15.86 9.57
CA ALA A 321 38.06 15.36 9.54
C ALA A 321 39.11 16.48 9.44
N LEU A 322 40.22 16.31 10.15
CA LEU A 322 41.33 17.27 10.15
C LEU A 322 42.13 17.15 8.84
N PRO A 323 42.27 18.23 8.04
CA PRO A 323 43.05 18.15 6.82
C PRO A 323 44.55 18.01 7.14
N LEU A 324 45.19 17.00 6.55
CA LEU A 324 46.62 16.78 6.60
C LEU A 324 47.30 17.33 5.34
N SER A 325 48.30 18.19 5.55
CA SER A 325 49.18 18.65 4.49
C SER A 325 50.35 17.69 4.36
N LEU A 326 50.49 17.05 3.20
CA LEU A 326 51.59 16.15 2.89
C LEU A 326 52.77 16.91 2.29
N ALA A 327 53.99 16.57 2.72
CA ALA A 327 55.21 17.16 2.17
C ALA A 327 55.37 16.82 0.67
N PRO A 328 56.03 17.69 -0.13
CA PRO A 328 56.28 17.41 -1.54
C PRO A 328 57.16 16.17 -1.76
N ILE A 329 56.83 15.37 -2.78
CA ILE A 329 57.64 14.23 -3.20
C ILE A 329 58.79 14.71 -4.10
N GLY A 330 60.03 14.41 -3.70
CA GLY A 330 61.24 14.63 -4.49
C GLY A 330 61.61 13.41 -5.37
N SER A 331 62.85 13.34 -5.83
CA SER A 331 63.34 12.24 -6.69
C SER A 331 64.01 11.08 -5.95
N THR A 332 63.99 11.08 -4.61
CA THR A 332 64.59 10.04 -3.76
C THR A 332 63.52 9.50 -2.82
N PHE A 333 63.39 8.18 -2.74
CA PHE A 333 62.39 7.48 -1.94
C PHE A 333 63.02 6.26 -1.22
N PRO A 334 62.48 5.80 -0.07
CA PRO A 334 61.24 6.26 0.57
C PRO A 334 61.37 7.67 1.20
N VAL A 335 60.27 8.42 1.24
CA VAL A 335 60.20 9.75 1.86
C VAL A 335 58.99 9.85 2.78
N THR A 336 59.20 10.29 4.02
CA THR A 336 58.10 10.57 4.97
C THR A 336 57.40 11.85 4.55
N LEU A 337 56.11 11.74 4.22
CA LEU A 337 55.27 12.86 3.81
C LEU A 337 54.67 13.60 5.00
N ALA A 338 54.32 12.87 6.06
CA ALA A 338 53.79 13.43 7.29
C ALA A 338 54.13 12.53 8.47
N THR A 339 54.38 13.14 9.63
CA THR A 339 54.33 12.48 10.95
C THR A 339 53.56 13.39 11.88
N PHE A 340 52.51 12.87 12.50
CA PHE A 340 51.64 13.63 13.40
C PHE A 340 51.17 12.75 14.55
N THR A 341 50.73 13.39 15.64
CA THR A 341 50.19 12.71 16.82
C THR A 341 48.73 13.14 16.98
N THR A 342 47.84 12.18 17.21
CA THR A 342 46.43 12.49 17.46
C THR A 342 46.24 13.24 18.78
N ASN A 343 45.19 14.03 18.86
CA ASN A 343 44.79 14.69 20.11
C ASN A 343 43.88 13.79 20.97
N ASP A 344 43.21 12.84 20.33
CA ASP A 344 42.31 11.86 20.96
C ASP A 344 42.34 10.53 20.19
N ILE A 345 41.73 9.49 20.77
CA ILE A 345 41.46 8.21 20.09
C ILE A 345 40.18 8.35 19.25
N GLU A 346 40.06 7.58 18.17
CA GLU A 346 38.95 7.65 17.19
C GLU A 346 38.92 8.94 16.36
N GLN A 347 40.08 9.59 16.19
CA GLN A 347 40.17 10.87 15.48
C GLN A 347 40.30 10.70 13.96
N TRP A 348 39.60 11.56 13.22
CA TRP A 348 39.50 11.56 11.76
C TRP A 348 40.42 12.60 11.10
N TYR A 349 41.05 12.19 10.00
CA TYR A 349 41.97 12.99 9.20
C TYR A 349 41.72 12.81 7.71
N ASP A 350 41.87 13.87 6.93
CA ASP A 350 41.76 13.83 5.48
C ASP A 350 43.11 14.07 4.83
N PHE A 351 43.47 13.26 3.84
CA PHE A 351 44.63 13.52 2.99
C PHE A 351 44.40 13.09 1.56
N THR A 352 45.18 13.67 0.64
CA THR A 352 45.14 13.33 -0.78
C THR A 352 46.56 12.95 -1.24
N PRO A 353 46.79 11.72 -1.75
CA PRO A 353 48.07 11.33 -2.30
C PRO A 353 48.52 12.29 -3.42
N PRO A 354 49.71 12.92 -3.29
CA PRO A 354 50.15 13.90 -4.28
C PRO A 354 50.65 13.25 -5.59
N GLN A 355 50.97 11.96 -5.60
CA GLN A 355 51.38 11.18 -6.78
C GLN A 355 50.84 9.75 -6.70
N THR A 356 50.65 9.09 -7.84
CA THR A 356 50.29 7.66 -7.84
C THR A 356 51.55 6.86 -7.51
N GLY A 357 51.49 6.03 -6.47
CA GLY A 357 52.64 5.22 -6.04
C GLY A 357 52.34 4.35 -4.84
N SER A 358 53.38 3.74 -4.29
CA SER A 358 53.31 2.91 -3.08
C SER A 358 53.44 3.77 -1.83
N TYR A 359 52.54 3.56 -0.87
CA TYR A 359 52.45 4.27 0.40
C TYR A 359 52.49 3.30 1.58
N THR A 360 53.13 3.74 2.67
CA THR A 360 53.05 3.09 3.98
C THR A 360 52.46 4.09 4.98
N ILE A 361 51.30 3.79 5.55
CA ILE A 361 50.74 4.48 6.72
C ILE A 361 50.98 3.60 7.92
N THR A 362 51.71 4.10 8.92
CA THR A 362 52.19 3.25 10.01
C THR A 362 52.15 3.93 11.36
N THR A 363 51.84 3.13 12.37
CA THR A 363 51.99 3.46 13.80
C THR A 363 53.13 2.66 14.44
N CYS A 364 53.89 1.89 13.64
CA CYS A 364 54.90 0.97 14.10
C CYS A 364 56.15 1.68 14.64
N GLY A 365 56.66 1.21 15.78
CA GLY A 365 57.87 1.70 16.43
C GLY A 365 57.76 3.12 17.02
N THR A 366 56.62 3.79 16.84
CA THR A 366 56.34 5.14 17.36
C THR A 366 55.38 5.13 18.54
N ASN A 367 54.70 4.00 18.81
CA ASN A 367 53.75 3.83 19.90
C ASN A 367 54.12 2.65 20.81
N THR A 368 53.37 2.43 21.89
CA THR A 368 53.58 1.30 22.83
C THR A 368 52.31 0.53 23.19
N CYS A 369 51.16 0.95 22.65
CA CYS A 369 49.83 0.37 22.86
C CYS A 369 49.31 -0.31 21.57
N ASP A 370 48.17 -0.99 21.68
CA ASP A 370 47.47 -1.68 20.60
C ASP A 370 46.69 -0.70 19.70
N THR A 371 47.22 -0.39 18.52
CA THR A 371 46.69 0.65 17.63
C THR A 371 45.92 0.09 16.44
N ARG A 372 44.96 0.87 15.93
CA ARG A 372 44.16 0.54 14.74
C ARG A 372 44.20 1.68 13.73
N LEU A 373 44.24 1.34 12.44
CA LEU A 373 44.15 2.29 11.33
C LEU A 373 43.03 1.86 10.38
N TRP A 374 42.19 2.82 9.98
CA TRP A 374 41.21 2.64 8.91
C TRP A 374 41.33 3.77 7.90
N LEU A 375 41.41 3.41 6.62
CA LEU A 375 41.40 4.33 5.51
C LEU A 375 40.20 4.04 4.63
N TYR A 376 39.49 5.10 4.25
CA TYR A 376 38.33 5.05 3.38
C TYR A 376 38.54 5.97 2.17
N ASP A 377 38.12 5.54 0.99
CA ASP A 377 38.18 6.32 -0.26
C ASP A 377 36.77 6.71 -0.79
N MET A 378 35.74 6.46 0.02
CA MET A 378 34.33 6.75 -0.27
C MET A 378 33.84 7.98 0.49
N ALA A 379 32.77 8.63 0.01
CA ALA A 379 32.18 9.76 0.70
C ALA A 379 31.65 9.38 2.10
N CYS A 380 31.78 10.27 3.09
CA CYS A 380 31.42 9.99 4.50
C CYS A 380 30.00 9.42 4.70
N GLY A 381 29.02 9.83 3.89
CA GLY A 381 27.65 9.32 3.97
C GLY A 381 27.45 7.89 3.44
N GLN A 382 28.50 7.24 2.94
CA GLN A 382 28.49 5.87 2.41
C GLN A 382 29.37 4.92 3.23
N LEU A 383 30.03 5.43 4.28
CA LEU A 383 30.92 4.62 5.10
C LEU A 383 30.12 3.70 6.02
N VAL A 384 30.48 2.41 6.01
CA VAL A 384 30.03 1.45 7.02
C VAL A 384 31.12 1.35 8.06
N LEU A 385 30.93 2.04 9.19
CA LEU A 385 31.91 2.04 10.27
C LEU A 385 31.76 0.78 11.12
N SER A 386 32.86 0.11 11.40
CA SER A 386 32.95 -0.99 12.36
C SER A 386 34.10 -0.74 13.35
N ASP A 387 34.13 -1.54 14.43
CA ASP A 387 35.23 -1.54 15.41
C ASP A 387 36.38 -2.47 14.98
N GLY A 388 36.15 -3.35 13.99
CA GLY A 388 37.19 -4.09 13.29
C GLY A 388 37.54 -3.40 11.97
N ILE A 389 38.38 -4.00 11.11
CA ILE A 389 38.77 -3.40 9.82
C ILE A 389 37.73 -3.60 8.71
N GLU A 390 36.62 -4.28 9.00
CA GLU A 390 35.56 -4.51 8.05
C GLU A 390 34.95 -3.17 7.58
N GLY A 391 34.92 -2.98 6.26
CA GLY A 391 34.36 -1.78 5.61
C GLY A 391 35.37 -0.65 5.35
N ALA A 392 36.59 -0.73 5.87
CA ALA A 392 37.66 0.17 5.46
C ALA A 392 38.27 -0.27 4.12
N THR A 393 38.56 0.70 3.24
CA THR A 393 39.26 0.48 1.97
C THR A 393 40.62 -0.16 2.20
N PHE A 394 41.34 0.35 3.21
CA PHE A 394 42.53 -0.29 3.74
C PHE A 394 42.48 -0.19 5.26
N GLY A 395 42.78 -1.27 5.96
CA GLY A 395 42.82 -1.27 7.41
C GLY A 395 43.95 -2.13 7.92
N ASP A 396 44.45 -1.81 9.10
CA ASP A 396 45.24 -2.77 9.85
C ASP A 396 44.92 -2.65 11.33
N ASP A 397 44.88 -3.82 11.94
CA ASP A 397 44.29 -4.03 13.24
C ASP A 397 45.28 -4.75 14.17
N ASN A 398 46.59 -4.66 13.91
CA ASN A 398 47.72 -5.35 14.57
C ASN A 398 48.15 -6.68 13.92
N GLU A 399 47.55 -7.05 12.79
CA GLU A 399 47.93 -8.22 12.00
C GLU A 399 48.97 -7.91 10.89
N GLY A 400 49.25 -6.64 10.60
CA GLY A 400 50.14 -6.16 9.53
C GLY A 400 51.64 -6.40 9.73
N GLY A 401 52.03 -7.17 10.75
CA GLY A 401 53.39 -7.70 10.89
C GLY A 401 54.37 -6.84 11.68
N CYS A 402 53.90 -5.85 12.45
CA CYS A 402 54.75 -5.04 13.34
C CYS A 402 54.42 -5.15 14.84
N GLY A 403 53.73 -6.22 15.26
CA GLY A 403 53.35 -6.48 16.65
C GLY A 403 51.99 -5.86 16.97
N LEU A 404 51.85 -5.25 18.15
CA LEU A 404 50.59 -4.62 18.59
C LEU A 404 50.19 -3.37 17.79
N GLN A 405 50.97 -2.97 16.78
CA GLN A 405 50.75 -1.70 16.07
C GLN A 405 50.27 -1.93 14.66
N ALA A 406 49.50 -0.97 14.15
CA ALA A 406 48.93 -1.01 12.83
C ALA A 406 49.88 -0.46 11.73
N VAL A 407 49.93 -1.12 10.58
CA VAL A 407 50.57 -0.68 9.34
C VAL A 407 49.76 -1.05 8.10
N VAL A 408 49.49 -0.04 7.28
CA VAL A 408 48.85 -0.18 5.98
C VAL A 408 49.88 0.07 4.89
N ASN A 409 50.08 -0.91 4.00
CA ASN A 409 50.88 -0.78 2.79
C ASN A 409 49.95 -0.86 1.57
N ALA A 410 49.83 0.25 0.83
CA ALA A 410 48.90 0.33 -0.29
C ALA A 410 49.46 1.12 -1.47
N ASN A 411 49.12 0.70 -2.69
CA ASN A 411 49.29 1.52 -3.89
C ASN A 411 48.09 2.46 -4.00
N MET A 412 48.32 3.76 -3.99
CA MET A 412 47.25 4.75 -4.02
C MET A 412 47.34 5.64 -5.27
N PRO A 413 46.21 5.92 -5.95
CA PRO A 413 46.17 6.88 -7.05
C PRO A 413 46.32 8.33 -6.59
N ALA A 414 46.97 9.16 -7.40
CA ALA A 414 47.07 10.59 -7.16
C ALA A 414 45.69 11.26 -7.19
N GLY A 415 45.47 12.22 -6.29
CA GLY A 415 44.28 13.09 -6.33
C GLY A 415 42.99 12.49 -5.74
N VAL A 416 43.03 11.26 -5.23
CA VAL A 416 41.89 10.64 -4.53
C VAL A 416 41.92 11.03 -3.05
N LEU A 417 40.78 11.53 -2.54
CA LEU A 417 40.64 11.87 -1.12
C LEU A 417 40.53 10.59 -0.30
N HIS A 418 41.37 10.46 0.74
CA HIS A 418 41.26 9.42 1.74
C HIS A 418 40.87 10.00 3.09
N HIS A 419 39.86 9.40 3.70
CA HIS A 419 39.46 9.64 5.09
C HIS A 419 40.14 8.59 5.96
N MET A 420 40.94 9.04 6.93
CA MET A 420 41.68 8.16 7.85
C MET A 420 41.14 8.32 9.26
N ARG A 421 40.66 7.22 9.83
CA ARG A 421 40.30 7.10 11.25
C ARG A 421 41.46 6.42 11.98
N VAL A 422 41.87 6.99 13.10
CA VAL A 422 42.99 6.49 13.92
C VAL A 422 42.46 6.16 15.31
N GLY A 423 42.58 4.90 15.72
CA GLY A 423 42.03 4.43 16.98
C GLY A 423 42.92 3.39 17.67
N ASP A 424 42.30 2.66 18.58
CA ASP A 424 42.96 1.63 19.37
C ASP A 424 42.06 0.40 19.57
N ASN A 425 42.62 -0.63 20.18
CA ASN A 425 41.84 -1.80 20.56
C ASN A 425 41.25 -1.62 21.96
N ALA A 426 39.94 -1.37 22.04
CA ALA A 426 39.17 -1.33 23.27
C ALA A 426 39.72 -0.37 24.36
N GLY A 427 40.30 0.77 23.96
CA GLY A 427 40.81 1.78 24.89
C GLY A 427 42.20 1.47 25.48
N ASP A 428 42.99 0.61 24.83
CA ASP A 428 44.34 0.26 25.28
C ASP A 428 45.32 1.46 25.28
N CYS A 429 45.11 2.43 24.38
CA CYS A 429 45.94 3.62 24.30
C CYS A 429 45.44 4.72 25.26
N SER A 430 46.35 5.33 26.02
CA SER A 430 46.01 6.40 26.99
C SER A 430 45.74 7.77 26.35
N GLY A 431 45.20 7.81 25.12
CA GLY A 431 44.66 9.02 24.48
C GLY A 431 45.23 9.39 23.12
N THR A 432 46.53 9.24 22.86
CA THR A 432 47.15 9.75 21.61
C THR A 432 47.93 8.68 20.86
N VAL A 433 47.83 8.68 19.53
CA VAL A 433 48.54 7.77 18.62
C VAL A 433 49.40 8.57 17.65
N THR A 434 50.67 8.19 17.48
CA THR A 434 51.57 8.82 16.50
C THR A 434 51.58 8.03 15.19
N VAL A 435 51.27 8.70 14.09
CA VAL A 435 51.12 8.12 12.75
C VAL A 435 52.13 8.74 11.80
N SER A 436 52.72 7.92 10.92
CA SER A 436 53.57 8.37 9.82
C SER A 436 52.99 7.92 8.47
N ILE A 437 52.97 8.83 7.50
CA ILE A 437 52.62 8.56 6.10
C ILE A 437 53.91 8.66 5.28
N ILE A 438 54.27 7.59 4.59
CA ILE A 438 55.53 7.43 3.85
C ILE A 438 55.20 7.11 2.40
N TYR A 439 55.84 7.79 1.46
CA TYR A 439 55.83 7.44 0.04
C TYR A 439 57.05 6.60 -0.29
N ASN A 440 56.84 5.36 -0.72
CA ASN A 440 57.89 4.39 -0.99
C ASN A 440 58.47 4.51 -2.40
N GLY A 441 57.74 5.09 -3.34
CA GLY A 441 58.14 5.24 -4.74
C GLY A 441 56.99 5.02 -5.72
N PRO A 442 57.21 5.27 -7.02
CA PRO A 442 56.21 4.98 -8.05
C PRO A 442 55.95 3.47 -8.16
N VAL A 443 54.76 3.08 -8.63
CA VAL A 443 54.46 1.68 -8.94
C VAL A 443 55.14 1.34 -10.27
N GLU A 444 56.05 0.38 -10.23
CA GLU A 444 56.67 -0.20 -11.43
C GLU A 444 55.88 -1.43 -11.87
N GLY A 445 55.41 -1.44 -13.12
CA GLY A 445 54.56 -2.53 -13.63
C GLY A 445 54.33 -2.45 -15.13
N CYS A 446 53.65 -3.46 -15.69
CA CYS A 446 53.31 -3.43 -17.10
C CYS A 446 52.17 -2.45 -17.34
N MET A 447 52.41 -1.43 -18.16
CA MET A 447 51.43 -0.37 -18.44
C MET A 447 50.61 -0.63 -19.71
N ASP A 448 50.81 -1.75 -20.40
CA ASP A 448 50.06 -2.12 -21.60
C ASP A 448 48.76 -2.86 -21.22
N PRO A 449 47.57 -2.26 -21.42
CA PRO A 449 46.30 -2.90 -21.09
C PRO A 449 46.00 -4.15 -21.92
N MET A 450 46.75 -4.39 -23.00
CA MET A 450 46.67 -5.61 -23.82
C MET A 450 47.66 -6.69 -23.37
N SER A 451 48.35 -6.50 -22.25
CA SER A 451 49.23 -7.49 -21.65
C SER A 451 48.53 -8.21 -20.48
N CYS A 452 48.78 -9.49 -20.32
CA CYS A 452 48.10 -10.29 -19.30
C CYS A 452 48.56 -10.00 -17.86
N ASN A 453 49.72 -9.34 -17.70
CA ASN A 453 50.22 -8.83 -16.44
C ASN A 453 50.08 -7.31 -16.30
N TYR A 454 49.09 -6.72 -16.98
CA TYR A 454 48.77 -5.29 -16.87
C TYR A 454 48.56 -4.89 -15.40
N GLU A 455 49.23 -3.81 -15.00
CA GLU A 455 49.15 -3.20 -13.67
C GLU A 455 48.53 -1.81 -13.81
N PRO A 456 47.23 -1.63 -13.45
CA PRO A 456 46.51 -0.38 -13.69
C PRO A 456 47.08 0.83 -12.94
N LEU A 457 47.79 0.63 -11.82
CA LEU A 457 48.41 1.74 -11.08
C LEU A 457 49.87 2.00 -11.43
N ALA A 458 50.46 1.23 -12.36
CA ALA A 458 51.84 1.42 -12.78
C ALA A 458 52.06 2.81 -13.39
N THR A 459 52.97 3.58 -12.79
CA THR A 459 53.42 4.88 -13.31
C THR A 459 54.80 4.83 -13.94
N VAL A 460 55.55 3.75 -13.68
CA VAL A 460 56.84 3.45 -14.31
C VAL A 460 56.71 2.13 -15.07
N PRO A 461 57.05 2.10 -16.37
CA PRO A 461 57.01 0.86 -17.12
C PRO A 461 58.13 -0.05 -16.65
N CYS A 462 57.82 -1.30 -16.28
CA CYS A 462 58.89 -2.29 -16.13
C CYS A 462 59.53 -2.61 -17.49
N VAL A 463 60.85 -2.77 -17.49
CA VAL A 463 61.62 -2.93 -18.74
C VAL A 463 61.49 -4.36 -19.26
N GLY A 464 60.77 -4.54 -20.38
CA GLY A 464 60.62 -5.82 -21.06
C GLY A 464 59.75 -6.85 -20.32
N CYS A 465 58.95 -6.40 -19.36
CA CYS A 465 58.14 -7.25 -18.49
C CYS A 465 56.71 -7.48 -19.01
N CYS A 466 56.23 -6.67 -19.97
CA CYS A 466 54.86 -6.78 -20.47
C CYS A 466 54.71 -8.04 -21.30
N ILE A 467 53.78 -8.90 -20.90
CA ILE A 467 53.57 -10.20 -21.52
C ILE A 467 52.25 -10.17 -22.28
N ALA A 468 52.30 -10.39 -23.60
CA ALA A 468 51.10 -10.42 -24.44
C ALA A 468 50.14 -11.55 -24.02
N PHE A 469 48.83 -11.29 -24.11
CA PHE A 469 47.80 -12.31 -23.90
C PHE A 469 48.05 -13.55 -24.80
N GLY A 470 48.11 -14.73 -24.17
CA GLY A 470 48.34 -16.02 -24.85
C GLY A 470 49.81 -16.47 -24.97
N SER A 471 50.77 -15.72 -24.40
CA SER A 471 52.17 -16.14 -24.27
C SER A 471 52.34 -17.31 -23.29
N GLU A 472 53.28 -18.24 -23.55
CA GLU A 472 53.69 -19.28 -22.59
C GLU A 472 54.28 -18.70 -21.29
N ASP A 473 54.81 -17.48 -21.35
CA ASP A 473 55.38 -16.75 -20.21
C ASP A 473 54.34 -15.92 -19.45
N CYS A 474 53.07 -15.95 -19.85
CA CYS A 474 52.02 -15.23 -19.12
C CYS A 474 51.97 -15.77 -17.69
N PRO A 475 51.95 -14.91 -16.64
CA PRO A 475 51.83 -15.42 -15.28
C PRO A 475 50.56 -16.25 -15.21
N ASP A 476 50.58 -17.34 -14.47
CA ASP A 476 49.51 -18.35 -14.42
C ASP A 476 48.11 -17.81 -13.98
N GLY A 477 47.94 -16.49 -13.83
CA GLY A 477 46.70 -15.83 -13.46
C GLY A 477 46.59 -15.57 -11.95
N PRO A 478 45.47 -14.95 -11.52
CA PRO A 478 45.06 -15.00 -10.12
C PRO A 478 44.76 -16.44 -9.69
N ASP A 479 44.67 -16.68 -8.39
CA ASP A 479 44.35 -18.00 -7.83
C ASP A 479 43.68 -17.77 -6.48
N LEU A 480 42.35 -17.90 -6.43
CA LEU A 480 41.52 -17.59 -5.29
C LEU A 480 41.31 -18.84 -4.44
N ILE A 481 41.83 -18.83 -3.21
CA ILE A 481 41.61 -19.91 -2.25
C ILE A 481 40.69 -19.45 -1.12
N MET A 482 39.77 -20.34 -0.73
CA MET A 482 38.92 -20.13 0.45
C MET A 482 39.64 -20.60 1.71
N SER A 483 39.71 -19.77 2.74
CA SER A 483 40.46 -20.10 3.96
C SER A 483 39.74 -21.11 4.85
N GLN A 484 40.16 -22.37 4.78
CA GLN A 484 39.64 -23.49 5.57
C GLN A 484 39.72 -23.25 7.09
N SER A 485 40.82 -22.66 7.56
CA SER A 485 41.02 -22.35 8.97
C SER A 485 40.12 -21.23 9.47
N ALA A 486 39.90 -20.19 8.65
CA ALA A 486 39.04 -19.06 9.02
C ALA A 486 37.58 -19.50 9.17
N LEU A 487 37.09 -20.35 8.26
CA LEU A 487 35.77 -20.97 8.35
C LEU A 487 35.62 -21.74 9.66
N GLN A 488 36.53 -22.68 9.96
CA GLN A 488 36.40 -23.58 11.13
C GLN A 488 36.53 -22.87 12.47
N SER A 489 37.47 -21.91 12.62
CA SER A 489 37.79 -21.30 13.90
C SER A 489 36.77 -20.25 14.37
N SER A 490 35.98 -19.72 13.43
CA SER A 490 35.02 -18.62 13.67
C SER A 490 33.57 -19.09 13.80
N MET A 491 33.27 -20.38 13.62
CA MET A 491 31.90 -20.88 13.64
C MET A 491 31.24 -20.66 14.99
N SER A 492 30.08 -20.00 15.01
CA SER A 492 29.30 -19.79 16.23
C SER A 492 27.80 -19.78 15.95
N LEU A 493 27.01 -20.27 16.90
CA LEU A 493 25.55 -20.21 16.80
C LEU A 493 25.07 -18.89 17.39
N SER A 494 24.21 -18.19 16.66
CA SER A 494 23.54 -16.99 17.14
C SER A 494 22.06 -17.01 16.77
N THR A 495 21.29 -16.16 17.44
CA THR A 495 19.97 -15.73 16.99
C THR A 495 20.07 -14.41 16.25
N VAL A 496 19.29 -14.26 15.18
CA VAL A 496 19.02 -12.97 14.51
C VAL A 496 17.52 -12.77 14.44
N ASN A 497 17.04 -11.54 14.51
CA ASN A 497 15.63 -11.23 14.31
C ASN A 497 15.47 -10.51 12.98
N ILE A 498 14.88 -11.18 12.01
CA ILE A 498 14.69 -10.66 10.65
C ILE A 498 13.32 -10.00 10.57
N THR A 499 13.31 -8.68 10.49
CA THR A 499 12.08 -7.88 10.37
C THR A 499 11.84 -7.38 8.96
N ASP A 500 12.90 -7.28 8.17
CA ASP A 500 12.88 -6.81 6.80
C ASP A 500 12.87 -8.00 5.80
N ALA A 501 12.10 -7.83 4.73
CA ALA A 501 11.90 -8.82 3.67
C ALA A 501 13.11 -8.98 2.75
N CYS A 502 14.09 -8.05 2.77
CA CYS A 502 15.29 -8.20 1.95
C CYS A 502 16.08 -9.45 2.30
N ALA A 503 16.30 -9.73 3.59
CA ALA A 503 17.17 -10.85 3.98
C ALA A 503 16.68 -12.23 3.46
N PRO A 504 15.36 -12.54 3.44
CA PRO A 504 14.87 -13.71 2.74
C PRO A 504 14.96 -13.63 1.21
N VAL A 505 14.69 -12.47 0.62
CA VAL A 505 14.75 -12.27 -0.85
C VAL A 505 16.17 -12.43 -1.39
N GLU A 506 17.17 -11.93 -0.65
CA GLU A 506 18.60 -12.09 -0.97
C GLU A 506 19.15 -13.47 -0.56
N GLY A 507 18.29 -14.37 -0.06
CA GLY A 507 18.69 -15.73 0.31
C GLY A 507 19.53 -15.82 1.58
N CYS A 508 19.66 -14.74 2.37
CA CYS A 508 20.40 -14.74 3.64
C CYS A 508 19.72 -15.56 4.73
N THR A 509 18.39 -15.69 4.66
CA THR A 509 17.57 -16.45 5.63
C THR A 509 16.40 -17.12 4.94
N GLY A 510 15.88 -18.20 5.49
CA GLY A 510 14.70 -18.90 4.97
C GLY A 510 13.37 -18.30 5.43
N GLY A 511 13.33 -17.03 5.84
CA GLY A 511 12.10 -16.34 6.25
C GLY A 511 12.30 -15.30 7.35
N LEU A 512 11.20 -14.59 7.66
CA LEU A 512 11.15 -13.54 8.68
C LEU A 512 11.11 -14.09 10.11
N GLY A 513 11.22 -13.18 11.09
CA GLY A 513 11.15 -13.45 12.52
C GLY A 513 12.49 -13.87 13.14
N GLN A 514 12.43 -14.47 14.33
CA GLN A 514 13.62 -14.98 15.00
C GLN A 514 14.17 -16.20 14.25
N ARG A 515 15.42 -16.11 13.80
CA ARG A 515 16.14 -17.18 13.10
C ARG A 515 17.34 -17.65 13.91
N TYR A 516 17.61 -18.94 13.85
CA TYR A 516 18.84 -19.53 14.35
C TYR A 516 19.85 -19.64 13.21
N VAL A 517 20.97 -18.96 13.35
CA VAL A 517 22.00 -18.87 12.31
C VAL A 517 23.34 -19.35 12.84
N ILE A 518 24.09 -20.10 12.02
CA ILE A 518 25.49 -20.40 12.28
C ILE A 518 26.33 -19.39 11.51
N ARG A 519 26.97 -18.49 12.23
CA ARG A 519 27.89 -17.48 11.71
C ARG A 519 29.27 -18.08 11.54
N PHE A 520 30.00 -17.57 10.55
CA PHE A 520 31.39 -17.93 10.28
C PHE A 520 32.04 -16.80 9.47
N THR A 521 33.36 -16.78 9.45
CA THR A 521 34.17 -15.88 8.65
C THR A 521 34.37 -16.48 7.26
N THR A 522 34.17 -15.65 6.24
CA THR A 522 34.48 -15.96 4.84
C THR A 522 35.72 -15.16 4.47
N ARG A 523 36.82 -15.85 4.17
CA ARG A 523 38.09 -15.23 3.79
C ARG A 523 38.56 -15.84 2.48
N ILE A 524 38.72 -15.00 1.47
CA ILE A 524 39.15 -15.36 0.12
C ILE A 524 40.51 -14.72 -0.11
N GLU A 525 41.50 -15.54 -0.43
CA GLU A 525 42.89 -15.10 -0.59
C GLU A 525 43.31 -15.25 -2.04
N ASN A 526 44.00 -14.27 -2.61
CA ASN A 526 44.62 -14.43 -3.92
C ASN A 526 46.08 -14.89 -3.75
N ILE A 527 46.31 -16.20 -3.89
CA ILE A 527 47.63 -16.83 -3.82
C ILE A 527 48.31 -16.93 -5.20
N GLY A 528 47.68 -16.34 -6.23
CA GLY A 528 48.15 -16.35 -7.60
C GLY A 528 49.35 -15.45 -7.84
N THR A 529 49.72 -15.33 -9.10
CA THR A 529 50.90 -14.54 -9.52
C THR A 529 50.52 -13.13 -10.01
N THR A 530 49.23 -12.89 -10.23
CA THR A 530 48.64 -11.60 -10.62
C THR A 530 47.40 -11.31 -9.79
N ASP A 531 46.97 -10.06 -9.80
CA ASP A 531 45.76 -9.62 -9.13
C ASP A 531 44.51 -10.23 -9.75
N TYR A 532 43.46 -10.39 -8.94
CA TYR A 532 42.11 -10.67 -9.41
C TYR A 532 41.36 -9.36 -9.58
N TYR A 533 41.22 -8.86 -10.81
CA TYR A 533 40.66 -7.53 -11.07
C TYR A 533 39.17 -7.61 -11.38
N ILE A 534 38.35 -6.92 -10.60
CA ILE A 534 36.88 -6.87 -10.82
C ILE A 534 36.48 -5.53 -11.44
N GLY A 535 37.10 -4.44 -11.02
CA GLY A 535 36.82 -3.09 -11.51
C GLY A 535 35.68 -2.39 -10.75
N SER A 536 35.00 -1.44 -11.40
CA SER A 536 33.92 -0.67 -10.79
C SER A 536 32.60 -0.91 -11.53
N PRO A 537 31.43 -0.76 -10.87
CA PRO A 537 30.14 -0.89 -11.56
C PRO A 537 29.96 0.06 -12.75
N SER A 538 30.62 1.23 -12.70
CA SER A 538 30.52 2.24 -13.76
C SER A 538 31.30 1.88 -15.02
N THR A 539 32.40 1.13 -14.86
CA THR A 539 33.35 0.82 -15.94
C THR A 539 33.28 -0.63 -16.38
N GLN A 540 32.84 -1.53 -15.50
CA GLN A 540 32.67 -2.96 -15.75
C GLN A 540 31.30 -3.47 -15.26
N PRO A 541 30.18 -2.92 -15.75
CA PRO A 541 28.84 -3.29 -15.29
C PRO A 541 28.53 -4.78 -15.44
N GLN A 542 29.20 -5.48 -16.36
CA GLN A 542 29.06 -6.93 -16.56
C GLN A 542 29.53 -7.79 -15.38
N MET A 543 30.32 -7.24 -14.45
CA MET A 543 30.80 -7.96 -13.26
C MET A 543 29.85 -7.82 -12.07
N PHE A 544 28.82 -6.97 -12.17
CA PHE A 544 27.97 -6.57 -11.06
C PHE A 544 26.49 -6.81 -11.35
N SER A 545 25.69 -7.06 -10.30
CA SER A 545 24.23 -7.00 -10.35
C SER A 545 23.72 -5.89 -9.43
N ASN A 546 22.74 -5.11 -9.90
CA ASN A 546 22.06 -4.07 -9.13
C ASN A 546 20.60 -4.45 -8.79
N GLN A 547 20.19 -5.67 -9.11
CA GLN A 547 18.83 -6.16 -8.84
C GLN A 547 18.79 -6.83 -7.46
N ASN A 548 18.92 -6.02 -6.41
CA ASN A 548 18.75 -6.44 -5.02
C ASN A 548 17.82 -5.47 -4.29
N CYS A 549 17.38 -5.83 -3.08
CA CYS A 549 16.42 -4.96 -2.38
C CYS A 549 17.07 -3.69 -1.80
N HIS A 550 18.39 -3.60 -1.81
CA HIS A 550 19.14 -2.42 -1.33
C HIS A 550 19.48 -1.41 -2.44
N GLY A 551 19.23 -1.73 -3.71
CA GLY A 551 19.46 -0.83 -4.85
C GLY A 551 20.93 -0.43 -5.06
N HIS A 552 21.87 -1.30 -4.67
CA HIS A 552 23.31 -1.10 -4.88
C HIS A 552 23.97 -2.26 -5.62
N ASN A 553 25.19 -2.07 -6.14
CA ASN A 553 25.85 -3.10 -6.94
C ASN A 553 26.50 -4.20 -6.08
N HIS A 554 26.22 -5.46 -6.39
CA HIS A 554 26.87 -6.65 -5.83
C HIS A 554 27.79 -7.31 -6.86
N TYR A 555 28.99 -7.71 -6.46
CA TYR A 555 29.90 -8.50 -7.29
C TYR A 555 29.38 -9.93 -7.46
N GLN A 556 29.35 -10.40 -8.71
CA GLN A 556 28.83 -11.73 -9.06
C GLN A 556 29.89 -12.81 -8.82
N GLY A 557 29.55 -13.83 -8.02
CA GLY A 557 30.42 -15.00 -7.79
C GLY A 557 31.40 -14.86 -6.62
N TYR A 558 31.12 -13.94 -5.69
CA TYR A 558 31.91 -13.75 -4.47
C TYR A 558 32.01 -15.02 -3.63
N ALA A 559 30.90 -15.48 -3.03
CA ALA A 559 30.89 -16.70 -2.23
C ALA A 559 29.53 -17.41 -2.22
N ASP A 560 29.52 -18.72 -2.50
CA ASP A 560 28.36 -19.60 -2.36
C ASP A 560 28.43 -20.38 -1.04
N TYR A 561 27.32 -20.45 -0.28
CA TYR A 561 27.21 -21.25 0.94
C TYR A 561 26.22 -22.39 0.72
N ILE A 562 26.70 -23.63 0.76
CA ILE A 562 25.82 -24.79 0.51
C ILE A 562 25.96 -25.80 1.62
N LEU A 563 24.83 -26.23 2.17
CA LEU A 563 24.78 -27.29 3.16
C LEU A 563 24.26 -28.57 2.52
N PHE A 564 25.05 -29.64 2.57
CA PHE A 564 24.67 -30.95 2.06
C PHE A 564 24.29 -31.89 3.19
N ASP A 565 23.22 -32.67 2.99
CA ASP A 565 22.91 -33.82 3.84
C ASP A 565 23.85 -35.01 3.54
N GLN A 566 23.73 -36.09 4.32
CA GLN A 566 24.54 -37.31 4.12
C GLN A 566 24.24 -38.06 2.82
N SER A 567 23.13 -37.75 2.15
CA SER A 567 22.77 -38.34 0.86
C SER A 567 23.31 -37.51 -0.31
N GLY A 568 23.96 -36.37 -0.05
CA GLY A 568 24.45 -35.44 -1.07
C GLY A 568 23.41 -34.45 -1.57
N ASN A 569 22.24 -34.34 -0.94
CA ASN A 569 21.23 -33.35 -1.31
C ASN A 569 21.61 -31.99 -0.73
N ALA A 570 21.56 -30.95 -1.57
CA ALA A 570 21.74 -29.57 -1.14
C ALA A 570 20.49 -29.07 -0.38
N ILE A 571 20.72 -28.43 0.76
CA ILE A 571 19.70 -27.76 1.56
C ILE A 571 19.91 -26.25 1.39
N PRO A 572 18.89 -25.50 0.95
CA PRO A 572 18.96 -24.05 0.90
C PRO A 572 19.05 -23.52 2.33
N VAL A 573 20.19 -22.93 2.69
CA VAL A 573 20.42 -22.41 4.05
C VAL A 573 21.02 -21.02 4.09
N GLY A 574 21.34 -20.41 2.97
CA GLY A 574 22.02 -19.11 2.99
C GLY A 574 22.77 -18.83 1.70
N PHE A 575 23.01 -17.56 1.42
CA PHE A 575 23.87 -17.08 0.34
C PHE A 575 24.50 -15.74 0.72
N LYS A 576 25.68 -15.40 0.18
CA LYS A 576 26.34 -14.11 0.41
C LYS A 576 26.71 -13.42 -0.90
N ASN A 577 26.06 -12.28 -1.12
CA ASN A 577 26.51 -11.32 -2.13
C ASN A 577 27.73 -10.55 -1.65
N GLY A 578 28.77 -10.44 -2.48
CA GLY A 578 29.92 -9.57 -2.22
C GLY A 578 29.55 -8.12 -2.51
N PHE A 579 29.42 -7.29 -1.47
CA PHE A 579 29.07 -5.87 -1.62
C PHE A 579 30.28 -5.04 -2.04
N CYS A 580 31.43 -5.26 -1.41
CA CYS A 580 32.72 -4.78 -1.88
C CYS A 580 33.72 -5.93 -1.80
N VAL A 581 34.51 -6.12 -2.87
CA VAL A 581 35.64 -7.04 -2.86
C VAL A 581 36.92 -6.20 -2.84
N ILE A 582 37.63 -6.24 -1.73
CA ILE A 582 38.71 -5.29 -1.42
C ILE A 582 39.91 -5.98 -0.80
N ASP A 583 41.05 -5.28 -0.79
CA ASP A 583 42.26 -5.73 -0.11
C ASP A 583 42.20 -5.39 1.38
N VAL A 584 41.39 -6.13 2.15
CA VAL A 584 41.27 -5.92 3.59
C VAL A 584 42.62 -6.10 4.28
N GLY A 585 43.42 -7.06 3.83
CA GLY A 585 44.78 -7.27 4.33
C GLY A 585 45.70 -7.95 3.32
N CYS A 586 47.01 -7.87 3.58
CA CYS A 586 48.04 -8.43 2.70
C CYS A 586 49.12 -9.17 3.49
N TYR A 587 49.65 -10.25 2.91
CA TYR A 587 50.79 -10.96 3.49
C TYR A 587 52.05 -10.07 3.48
N PRO A 588 52.94 -10.19 4.49
CA PRO A 588 54.13 -9.35 4.60
C PRO A 588 54.95 -9.27 3.29
N GLY A 589 55.22 -8.05 2.83
CA GLY A 589 55.96 -7.78 1.59
C GLY A 589 55.09 -7.57 0.35
N ASN A 590 53.76 -7.72 0.46
CA ASN A 590 52.80 -7.36 -0.59
C ASN A 590 52.10 -6.03 -0.26
N SER A 591 51.52 -5.40 -1.27
CA SER A 591 50.80 -4.13 -1.16
C SER A 591 49.40 -4.30 -1.74
N GLY A 592 48.39 -3.84 -1.00
CA GLY A 592 47.01 -3.80 -1.50
C GLY A 592 46.81 -2.62 -2.45
N GLN A 593 45.78 -2.68 -3.28
CA GLN A 593 45.43 -1.59 -4.19
C GLN A 593 43.94 -1.48 -4.54
N PHE A 594 43.13 -2.47 -4.18
CA PHE A 594 41.70 -2.48 -4.48
C PHE A 594 40.84 -2.07 -3.29
N GLY A 595 39.82 -1.28 -3.60
CA GLY A 595 38.86 -0.69 -2.68
C GLY A 595 37.43 -0.80 -3.24
N CYS A 596 36.42 -0.36 -2.48
CA CYS A 596 35.02 -0.41 -2.95
C CYS A 596 34.79 0.40 -4.25
N SER A 597 35.60 1.44 -4.49
CA SER A 597 35.51 2.28 -5.70
C SER A 597 36.07 1.59 -6.95
N ASN A 598 36.99 0.64 -6.77
CA ASN A 598 37.64 -0.14 -7.83
C ASN A 598 38.10 -1.48 -7.23
N MET A 599 37.27 -2.51 -7.44
CA MET A 599 37.30 -3.76 -6.69
C MET A 599 38.26 -4.80 -7.27
N GLY A 600 38.71 -5.70 -6.41
CA GLY A 600 39.64 -6.77 -6.74
C GLY A 600 40.34 -7.33 -5.50
N ILE A 601 41.17 -8.34 -5.70
CA ILE A 601 42.06 -8.89 -4.67
C ILE A 601 43.47 -8.96 -5.24
N SER A 602 44.37 -8.14 -4.68
CA SER A 602 45.78 -8.06 -5.06
C SER A 602 46.49 -9.38 -4.82
N LYS A 603 47.51 -9.69 -5.62
CA LYS A 603 48.33 -10.89 -5.39
C LYS A 603 48.97 -10.86 -3.99
N GLY A 604 48.84 -11.96 -3.26
CA GLY A 604 49.31 -12.04 -1.88
C GLY A 604 48.47 -11.23 -0.88
N CYS A 605 47.28 -10.77 -1.27
CA CYS A 605 46.30 -10.14 -0.41
C CYS A 605 45.03 -10.99 -0.28
N TYR A 606 44.13 -10.57 0.60
CA TYR A 606 42.89 -11.28 0.87
C TYR A 606 41.76 -10.31 1.22
N ASP A 607 40.56 -10.75 0.89
CA ASP A 607 39.31 -10.15 1.32
C ASP A 607 38.69 -10.98 2.45
N ILE A 608 38.05 -10.32 3.41
CA ILE A 608 37.46 -10.96 4.58
C ILE A 608 36.12 -10.35 4.94
N TYR A 609 35.11 -11.21 5.01
CA TYR A 609 33.84 -10.94 5.67
C TYR A 609 33.82 -11.68 7.00
N GLY A 610 33.86 -10.93 8.10
CA GLY A 610 33.86 -11.47 9.45
C GLY A 610 32.54 -12.13 9.84
N SER A 611 32.56 -13.00 10.85
CA SER A 611 31.35 -13.67 11.37
C SER A 611 30.28 -12.70 11.92
N GLY A 612 30.67 -11.46 12.23
CA GLY A 612 29.75 -10.40 12.65
C GLY A 612 28.99 -9.72 11.51
N THR A 613 29.40 -9.92 10.26
CA THR A 613 28.81 -9.23 9.12
C THR A 613 27.41 -9.76 8.79
N THR A 614 26.50 -8.87 8.40
CA THR A 614 25.14 -9.21 7.96
C THR A 614 25.16 -10.19 6.79
N CYS A 615 24.21 -11.13 6.77
CA CYS A 615 24.10 -12.22 5.80
C CYS A 615 25.31 -13.18 5.74
N ASN A 616 26.27 -13.08 6.67
CA ASN A 616 27.44 -13.96 6.69
C ASN A 616 27.22 -15.16 7.63
N TRP A 617 26.25 -15.99 7.27
CA TRP A 617 25.83 -17.14 8.05
C TRP A 617 25.05 -18.15 7.20
N ILE A 618 24.78 -19.31 7.77
CA ILE A 618 23.71 -20.21 7.31
C ILE A 618 22.54 -20.22 8.30
N ASP A 619 21.33 -20.07 7.81
CA ASP A 619 20.07 -20.23 8.52
C ASP A 619 19.76 -21.70 8.73
N VAL A 620 19.87 -22.13 9.99
CA VAL A 620 19.60 -23.50 10.44
C VAL A 620 18.29 -23.56 11.22
N THR A 621 17.37 -22.61 11.05
CA THR A 621 16.12 -22.56 11.82
C THR A 621 15.28 -23.81 11.63
N ASN A 622 15.13 -24.27 10.38
CA ASN A 622 14.30 -25.42 10.00
C ASN A 622 15.08 -26.66 9.57
N VAL A 623 16.43 -26.63 9.64
CA VAL A 623 17.28 -27.77 9.26
C VAL A 623 17.17 -28.89 10.31
N PRO A 624 16.76 -30.12 9.97
CA PRO A 624 16.63 -31.20 10.95
C PRO A 624 17.92 -31.52 11.71
N ALA A 625 17.81 -32.24 12.83
CA ALA A 625 18.99 -32.77 13.50
C ALA A 625 19.66 -33.85 12.62
N GLY A 626 20.98 -33.80 12.48
CA GLY A 626 21.72 -34.66 11.57
C GLY A 626 23.16 -34.20 11.37
N VAL A 627 23.92 -34.99 10.60
CA VAL A 627 25.27 -34.63 10.17
C VAL A 627 25.19 -34.06 8.76
N TYR A 628 25.83 -32.91 8.57
CA TYR A 628 25.81 -32.16 7.32
C TYR A 628 27.22 -31.72 6.93
N THR A 629 27.43 -31.49 5.64
CA THR A 629 28.67 -30.91 5.10
C THR A 629 28.37 -29.51 4.58
N LEU A 630 28.88 -28.48 5.25
CA LEU A 630 28.85 -27.10 4.77
C LEU A 630 30.05 -26.90 3.84
N VAL A 631 29.80 -26.44 2.62
CA VAL A 631 30.81 -26.10 1.62
C VAL A 631 30.66 -24.62 1.26
N LEU A 632 31.72 -23.86 1.46
CA LEU A 632 31.88 -22.50 0.94
C LEU A 632 32.63 -22.58 -0.39
N ARG A 633 32.22 -21.83 -1.41
CA ARG A 633 32.87 -21.82 -2.74
C ARG A 633 33.05 -20.40 -3.27
N THR A 634 34.15 -20.09 -3.94
CA THR A 634 34.45 -18.77 -4.55
C THR A 634 34.70 -18.93 -6.04
N ASN A 635 34.27 -17.97 -6.88
CA ASN A 635 34.40 -18.02 -8.35
C ASN A 635 34.15 -19.41 -8.96
N TRP A 636 33.14 -20.11 -8.45
CA TRP A 636 32.95 -21.53 -8.74
C TRP A 636 32.58 -21.82 -10.20
N GLN A 637 31.98 -20.82 -10.86
CA GLN A 637 31.64 -20.85 -12.29
C GLN A 637 32.87 -20.62 -13.21
N GLN A 638 34.07 -20.52 -12.64
CA GLN A 638 35.34 -20.34 -13.36
C GLN A 638 35.35 -19.12 -14.28
N ARG A 639 34.72 -18.02 -13.81
CA ARG A 639 34.61 -16.80 -14.58
C ARG A 639 35.98 -16.12 -14.67
N ALA A 640 36.22 -15.51 -15.81
CA ALA A 640 37.35 -14.60 -15.95
C ALA A 640 37.12 -13.34 -15.12
N ASP A 641 38.22 -12.73 -14.67
CA ASP A 641 38.22 -11.39 -14.10
C ASP A 641 37.87 -10.33 -15.17
N ALA A 642 37.76 -9.06 -14.78
CA ALA A 642 37.37 -7.97 -15.68
C ALA A 642 38.33 -7.70 -16.86
N LEU A 643 39.56 -8.24 -16.82
CA LEU A 643 40.52 -8.18 -17.92
C LEU A 643 40.48 -9.44 -18.80
N GLY A 644 39.59 -10.40 -18.52
CA GLY A 644 39.50 -11.66 -19.24
C GLY A 644 40.52 -12.70 -18.77
N ARG A 645 41.12 -12.54 -17.58
CA ARG A 645 42.08 -13.50 -17.02
C ARG A 645 41.34 -14.55 -16.20
N HIS A 646 41.70 -15.81 -16.39
CA HIS A 646 41.16 -16.93 -15.63
C HIS A 646 42.08 -17.28 -14.46
N GLU A 647 41.52 -17.90 -13.42
CA GLU A 647 42.34 -18.41 -12.33
C GLU A 647 43.20 -19.59 -12.80
N ARG A 648 44.33 -19.76 -12.11
CA ARG A 648 45.27 -20.85 -12.34
C ARG A 648 44.70 -22.22 -11.98
N ASP A 649 44.12 -22.27 -10.80
CA ASP A 649 43.65 -23.47 -10.14
C ASP A 649 42.25 -23.16 -9.62
N TYR A 650 41.31 -24.04 -9.93
CA TYR A 650 39.94 -23.95 -9.40
C TYR A 650 39.69 -25.04 -8.35
N THR A 651 40.66 -25.93 -8.13
CA THR A 651 40.54 -27.10 -7.24
C THR A 651 40.72 -26.75 -5.77
N ASN A 652 41.02 -25.49 -5.46
CA ASN A 652 41.20 -24.91 -4.13
C ASN A 652 40.17 -23.79 -3.83
N ASN A 653 39.24 -23.51 -4.75
CA ASN A 653 38.20 -22.49 -4.64
C ASN A 653 37.10 -22.81 -3.60
N PHE A 654 37.36 -23.71 -2.65
CA PHE A 654 36.38 -24.10 -1.65
C PHE A 654 37.01 -24.29 -0.27
N ALA A 655 36.16 -24.20 0.75
CA ALA A 655 36.43 -24.70 2.10
C ALA A 655 35.23 -25.51 2.57
N GLN A 656 35.44 -26.51 3.41
CA GLN A 656 34.34 -27.34 3.91
C GLN A 656 34.45 -27.67 5.39
N VAL A 657 33.30 -27.86 6.03
CA VAL A 657 33.22 -28.31 7.42
C VAL A 657 32.03 -29.22 7.61
N CYS A 658 32.25 -30.33 8.28
CA CYS A 658 31.19 -31.24 8.65
C CYS A 658 30.66 -30.82 10.02
N ILE A 659 29.37 -30.59 10.13
CA ILE A 659 28.71 -30.21 11.37
C ILE A 659 27.69 -31.27 11.76
N ASN A 660 27.65 -31.61 13.04
CA ASN A 660 26.57 -32.41 13.63
C ASN A 660 25.60 -31.45 14.32
N LEU A 661 24.44 -31.24 13.71
CA LEU A 661 23.36 -30.41 14.22
C LEU A 661 22.47 -31.26 15.14
N THR A 662 22.25 -30.78 16.35
CA THR A 662 21.35 -31.38 17.33
C THR A 662 20.29 -30.37 17.75
N ARG A 663 19.14 -30.85 18.25
CA ARG A 663 18.06 -29.99 18.73
C ARG A 663 17.58 -30.45 20.10
N ASN A 664 17.18 -29.50 20.94
CA ASN A 664 16.58 -29.81 22.23
C ASN A 664 15.05 -30.04 22.10
N ALA A 665 14.37 -30.29 23.22
CA ALA A 665 12.93 -30.53 23.26
C ALA A 665 12.06 -29.33 22.82
N GLN A 666 12.62 -28.12 22.81
CA GLN A 666 11.98 -26.88 22.33
C GLN A 666 12.39 -26.56 20.88
N ASN A 667 12.99 -27.52 20.18
CA ASN A 667 13.48 -27.38 18.80
C ASN A 667 14.61 -26.34 18.62
N VAL A 668 15.27 -25.90 19.69
CA VAL A 668 16.42 -24.98 19.61
C VAL A 668 17.65 -25.76 19.16
N PRO A 669 18.36 -25.32 18.10
CA PRO A 669 19.52 -26.03 17.57
C PRO A 669 20.78 -25.81 18.41
N SER A 670 21.71 -26.75 18.32
CA SER A 670 23.12 -26.61 18.72
C SER A 670 23.98 -27.45 17.78
N PHE A 671 25.24 -27.12 17.58
CA PHE A 671 26.10 -27.86 16.65
C PHE A 671 27.48 -28.17 17.25
N THR A 672 28.11 -29.21 16.71
CA THR A 672 29.53 -29.53 16.94
C THR A 672 30.22 -29.78 15.61
N ILE A 673 31.46 -29.32 15.47
CA ILE A 673 32.30 -29.62 14.31
C ILE A 673 32.77 -31.08 14.39
N VAL A 674 32.64 -31.82 13.30
CA VAL A 674 33.10 -33.21 13.16
C VAL A 674 34.55 -33.22 12.71
N THR A 675 35.41 -33.94 13.43
CA THR A 675 36.87 -33.95 13.24
C THR A 675 37.34 -34.66 11.96
N GLU A 676 36.58 -35.65 11.48
CA GLU A 676 36.87 -36.36 10.23
C GLU A 676 35.80 -35.98 9.20
N CYS A 677 36.07 -34.95 8.41
CA CYS A 677 35.20 -34.52 7.33
C CYS A 677 35.79 -34.98 6.00
N ALA A 678 35.21 -36.02 5.41
CA ALA A 678 35.60 -36.47 4.08
C ALA A 678 35.32 -35.37 3.05
N PRO A 679 36.16 -35.23 1.99
CA PRO A 679 35.85 -34.38 0.85
C PRO A 679 34.41 -34.56 0.38
N PHE A 680 33.71 -33.45 0.18
CA PHE A 680 32.42 -33.48 -0.49
C PHE A 680 32.62 -34.13 -1.86
N VAL A 681 31.82 -35.15 -2.14
CA VAL A 681 31.69 -35.74 -3.47
C VAL A 681 30.29 -35.44 -3.94
N ASP A 682 30.19 -34.99 -5.19
CA ASP A 682 28.91 -34.77 -5.84
C ASP A 682 28.18 -36.10 -6.09
N CYS A 683 26.98 -36.05 -6.66
CA CYS A 683 26.21 -37.28 -6.86
C CYS A 683 26.81 -38.25 -7.91
N LEU A 684 27.77 -37.80 -8.74
CA LEU A 684 28.52 -38.65 -9.68
C LEU A 684 29.76 -39.27 -9.01
N GLY A 685 30.00 -38.96 -7.74
CA GLY A 685 31.18 -39.39 -7.00
C GLY A 685 32.43 -38.58 -7.36
N GLN A 686 32.27 -37.43 -8.04
CA GLN A 686 33.36 -36.51 -8.30
C GLN A 686 33.57 -35.63 -7.06
N ALA A 687 34.78 -35.67 -6.51
CA ALA A 687 35.16 -34.79 -5.41
C ALA A 687 35.01 -33.33 -5.87
N TYR A 688 34.24 -32.57 -5.11
CA TYR A 688 33.93 -31.17 -5.37
C TYR A 688 33.37 -30.93 -6.78
N GLY A 689 32.58 -31.86 -7.32
CA GLY A 689 31.86 -31.66 -8.56
C GLY A 689 30.55 -30.88 -8.36
N ASP A 690 29.88 -30.55 -9.47
CA ASP A 690 28.64 -29.79 -9.49
C ASP A 690 27.39 -30.65 -9.72
N ALA A 691 27.54 -31.96 -9.93
CA ALA A 691 26.39 -32.81 -10.18
C ALA A 691 25.48 -32.90 -8.95
N ARG A 692 24.21 -32.55 -9.13
CA ARG A 692 23.18 -32.62 -8.09
C ARG A 692 22.13 -33.64 -8.45
N PHE A 693 21.49 -34.23 -7.44
CA PHE A 693 20.27 -34.97 -7.68
C PHE A 693 19.18 -34.01 -8.15
N ASP A 694 18.49 -34.39 -9.21
CA ASP A 694 17.25 -33.76 -9.60
C ASP A 694 16.13 -34.10 -8.60
N CYS A 695 14.96 -33.49 -8.77
CA CYS A 695 13.85 -33.69 -7.83
C CYS A 695 13.29 -35.13 -7.81
N THR A 696 13.64 -35.97 -8.80
CA THR A 696 13.27 -37.40 -8.85
C THR A 696 14.33 -38.31 -8.22
N GLY A 697 15.46 -37.75 -7.80
CA GLY A 697 16.60 -38.49 -7.24
C GLY A 697 17.55 -39.03 -8.31
N VAL A 698 17.52 -38.51 -9.54
CA VAL A 698 18.49 -38.86 -10.59
C VAL A 698 19.63 -37.85 -10.56
N CYS A 699 20.86 -38.34 -10.44
CA CYS A 699 22.05 -37.49 -10.45
C CYS A 699 22.27 -36.85 -11.82
N ASP A 700 22.48 -35.53 -11.84
CA ASP A 700 22.55 -34.70 -13.06
C ASP A 700 21.36 -34.96 -14.01
N GLY A 701 20.19 -35.21 -13.40
CA GLY A 701 18.98 -35.53 -14.12
C GLY A 701 18.35 -34.29 -14.76
N PRO A 702 17.65 -34.44 -15.91
CA PRO A 702 17.09 -33.31 -16.64
C PRO A 702 15.82 -32.73 -16.00
N THR A 703 15.22 -33.43 -15.02
CA THR A 703 13.93 -33.04 -14.45
C THR A 703 14.06 -31.86 -13.51
N LYS A 704 13.26 -30.81 -13.73
CA LYS A 704 13.27 -29.61 -12.90
C LYS A 704 12.11 -29.63 -11.91
N ARG A 705 12.36 -29.17 -10.68
CA ARG A 705 11.28 -28.94 -9.72
C ARG A 705 10.33 -27.87 -10.28
N GLY A 706 9.06 -28.23 -10.45
CA GLY A 706 8.00 -27.39 -10.99
C GLY A 706 7.73 -27.53 -12.48
N ASP A 707 8.44 -28.40 -13.19
CA ASP A 707 8.07 -28.81 -14.54
C ASP A 707 6.99 -29.91 -14.47
N LEU A 708 5.72 -29.51 -14.56
CA LEU A 708 4.57 -30.41 -14.51
C LEU A 708 4.20 -30.92 -15.91
N SER A 709 4.62 -30.21 -16.95
CA SER A 709 4.38 -30.59 -18.35
C SER A 709 5.32 -31.70 -18.84
N ASN A 710 6.39 -32.00 -18.09
CA ASN A 710 7.43 -32.99 -18.39
C ASN A 710 8.18 -32.69 -19.71
N ASP A 711 8.38 -31.41 -20.02
CA ASP A 711 9.14 -30.97 -21.20
C ASP A 711 10.57 -30.50 -20.85
N PHE A 712 10.95 -30.62 -19.57
CA PHE A 712 12.20 -30.19 -18.94
C PHE A 712 12.35 -28.66 -18.84
N ILE A 713 11.25 -27.90 -19.01
CA ILE A 713 11.26 -26.43 -19.04
C ILE A 713 10.19 -25.88 -18.09
N GLN A 714 10.61 -25.14 -17.06
CA GLN A 714 9.72 -24.34 -16.22
C GLN A 714 9.15 -23.15 -17.01
N ASN A 715 7.84 -23.15 -17.27
CA ASN A 715 7.18 -22.23 -18.18
C ASN A 715 5.70 -21.93 -17.80
N PRO A 716 5.00 -21.02 -18.51
CA PRO A 716 3.61 -20.67 -18.18
C PRO A 716 2.62 -21.83 -18.19
N GLN A 717 2.87 -22.87 -19.00
CA GLN A 717 2.03 -24.06 -19.06
C GLN A 717 2.07 -24.85 -17.75
N ASP A 718 3.20 -24.83 -17.02
CA ASP A 718 3.30 -25.46 -15.71
C ASP A 718 2.42 -24.76 -14.68
N ALA A 719 2.45 -23.43 -14.63
CA ALA A 719 1.60 -22.64 -13.73
C ALA A 719 0.10 -22.89 -13.99
N VAL A 720 -0.31 -22.98 -15.26
CA VAL A 720 -1.68 -23.36 -15.66
C VAL A 720 -2.01 -24.80 -15.22
N THR A 721 -1.04 -25.70 -15.30
CA THR A 721 -1.20 -27.10 -14.89
C THR A 721 -1.37 -27.20 -13.38
N TYR A 722 -0.65 -26.42 -12.57
CA TYR A 722 -0.93 -26.32 -11.13
C TYR A 722 -2.37 -25.90 -10.86
N VAL A 723 -2.84 -24.78 -11.42
CA VAL A 723 -4.20 -24.27 -11.14
C VAL A 723 -5.28 -25.28 -11.54
N SER A 724 -5.15 -25.90 -12.72
CA SER A 724 -6.11 -26.93 -13.17
C SER A 724 -6.07 -28.18 -12.30
N SER A 725 -4.89 -28.60 -11.83
CA SER A 725 -4.75 -29.78 -10.97
C SER A 725 -5.27 -29.55 -9.54
N ILE A 726 -5.06 -28.36 -8.98
CA ILE A 726 -5.62 -27.97 -7.68
C ILE A 726 -7.16 -27.97 -7.73
N LEU A 727 -7.76 -27.47 -8.82
CA LEU A 727 -9.22 -27.52 -9.02
C LEU A 727 -9.74 -28.94 -9.24
N GLY A 728 -8.96 -29.80 -9.91
CA GLY A 728 -9.29 -31.20 -10.16
C GLY A 728 -9.08 -32.12 -8.94
N ASN A 729 -8.31 -31.67 -7.95
CA ASN A 729 -7.86 -32.48 -6.81
C ASN A 729 -7.16 -33.77 -7.26
N ASP A 730 -6.30 -33.66 -8.27
CA ASP A 730 -5.59 -34.77 -8.93
C ASP A 730 -4.06 -34.69 -8.76
N ILE A 731 -3.56 -33.76 -7.95
CA ILE A 731 -2.14 -33.60 -7.62
C ILE A 731 -1.89 -33.78 -6.11
N ALA A 732 -0.79 -34.44 -5.78
CA ALA A 732 -0.28 -34.59 -4.42
C ALA A 732 1.14 -34.03 -4.32
N PRO A 733 1.54 -33.49 -3.16
CA PRO A 733 2.86 -32.92 -2.98
C PRO A 733 3.96 -33.98 -3.05
N THR A 734 5.03 -33.65 -3.77
CA THR A 734 6.25 -34.43 -3.99
C THR A 734 7.43 -33.45 -4.05
N PRO A 735 8.67 -33.93 -3.89
CA PRO A 735 9.84 -33.08 -4.11
C PRO A 735 9.92 -32.44 -5.50
N CYS A 736 9.16 -32.89 -6.51
CA CYS A 736 9.19 -32.28 -7.84
C CYS A 736 8.15 -31.18 -8.05
N ASN A 737 7.08 -31.12 -7.27
CA ASN A 737 5.96 -30.20 -7.52
C ASN A 737 5.58 -29.34 -6.30
N ASP A 738 6.18 -29.59 -5.14
CA ASP A 738 6.06 -28.73 -3.97
C ASP A 738 7.19 -27.68 -4.03
N LEU A 739 6.86 -26.45 -4.42
CA LEU A 739 7.83 -25.40 -4.73
C LEU A 739 8.25 -24.60 -3.51
N ASN A 740 7.48 -24.56 -2.43
CA ASN A 740 7.86 -23.93 -1.16
C ASN A 740 8.25 -24.95 -0.07
N ALA A 741 8.16 -26.26 -0.38
CA ALA A 741 8.48 -27.36 0.52
C ALA A 741 7.65 -27.38 1.82
N ASP A 742 6.39 -26.94 1.75
CA ASP A 742 5.47 -26.91 2.89
C ASP A 742 4.60 -28.19 3.01
N ASN A 743 4.73 -29.13 2.06
CA ASN A 743 3.91 -30.33 1.88
C ASN A 743 2.44 -30.05 1.53
N ALA A 744 2.15 -28.93 0.89
CA ALA A 744 0.88 -28.62 0.27
C ALA A 744 1.09 -28.32 -1.23
N ILE A 745 -0.01 -28.33 -2.00
CA ILE A 745 -0.02 -27.81 -3.36
C ILE A 745 -1.13 -26.78 -3.42
N THR A 746 -0.77 -25.50 -3.45
CA THR A 746 -1.69 -24.35 -3.39
C THR A 746 -1.43 -23.38 -4.52
N VAL A 747 -2.18 -22.27 -4.56
CA VAL A 747 -1.85 -21.14 -5.45
C VAL A 747 -0.43 -20.60 -5.26
N SER A 748 0.23 -20.87 -4.12
CA SER A 748 1.62 -20.47 -3.88
C SER A 748 2.59 -21.16 -4.81
N ASP A 749 2.45 -22.47 -5.05
CA ASP A 749 3.28 -23.19 -6.04
C ASP A 749 3.07 -22.64 -7.46
N ALA A 750 1.81 -22.40 -7.82
CA ALA A 750 1.48 -21.84 -9.12
C ALA A 750 2.10 -20.43 -9.28
N ALA A 751 2.01 -19.58 -8.25
CA ALA A 751 2.55 -18.23 -8.26
C ALA A 751 4.08 -18.19 -8.24
N LEU A 752 4.71 -19.11 -7.52
CA LEU A 752 6.16 -19.30 -7.51
C LEU A 752 6.68 -19.69 -8.90
N MET A 753 5.92 -20.52 -9.63
CA MET A 753 6.20 -20.83 -11.03
C MET A 753 6.03 -19.61 -11.94
N VAL A 754 4.98 -18.80 -11.75
CA VAL A 754 4.82 -17.50 -12.43
C VAL A 754 6.03 -16.62 -12.20
N ASN A 755 6.40 -16.40 -10.94
CA ASN A 755 7.54 -15.58 -10.59
C ASN A 755 8.86 -16.13 -11.17
N CYS A 756 9.01 -17.45 -11.31
CA CYS A 756 10.19 -18.04 -11.96
C CYS A 756 10.32 -17.60 -13.42
N TYR A 757 9.31 -17.83 -14.27
CA TYR A 757 9.46 -17.54 -15.69
C TYR A 757 9.34 -16.05 -16.02
N THR A 758 8.52 -15.27 -15.30
CA THR A 758 8.39 -13.82 -15.59
C THR A 758 9.69 -13.08 -15.28
N GLN A 759 10.30 -13.35 -14.12
CA GLN A 759 11.57 -12.74 -13.73
C GLN A 759 12.72 -13.22 -14.63
N ARG A 760 12.75 -14.52 -14.97
CA ARG A 760 13.72 -15.07 -15.93
C ARG A 760 13.61 -14.43 -17.30
N ASP A 761 12.40 -14.20 -17.82
CA ASP A 761 12.20 -13.66 -19.16
C ASP A 761 12.51 -12.15 -19.23
N ILE A 762 12.17 -11.38 -18.18
CA ILE A 762 12.61 -9.99 -18.00
C ILE A 762 14.14 -9.92 -17.98
N HIS A 763 14.77 -10.82 -17.23
CA HIS A 763 16.23 -10.92 -17.14
C HIS A 763 16.88 -11.30 -18.49
N ASN A 764 16.37 -12.33 -19.17
CA ASN A 764 16.89 -12.78 -20.47
C ASN A 764 16.78 -11.71 -21.57
N ALA A 765 15.78 -10.82 -21.48
CA ALA A 765 15.63 -9.69 -22.41
C ALA A 765 16.72 -8.61 -22.26
N GLN A 766 17.46 -8.59 -21.14
CA GLN A 766 18.47 -7.57 -20.83
C GLN A 766 19.91 -7.95 -21.21
N THR A 767 20.16 -9.13 -21.81
CA THR A 767 21.49 -9.64 -22.23
C THR A 767 22.55 -9.77 -21.13
N VAL A 768 22.19 -9.59 -19.85
CA VAL A 768 23.11 -9.73 -18.72
C VAL A 768 23.11 -11.19 -18.27
N ILE A 769 24.30 -11.76 -18.08
CA ILE A 769 24.52 -13.17 -17.70
C ILE A 769 24.47 -13.26 -16.18
N ASP A 770 23.33 -12.93 -15.58
CA ASP A 770 23.18 -13.07 -14.13
C ASP A 770 22.77 -14.50 -13.77
N TYR A 771 23.39 -15.03 -12.72
CA TYR A 771 22.94 -16.25 -12.05
C TYR A 771 21.85 -15.86 -11.04
N HIS A 772 20.60 -16.26 -11.30
CA HIS A 772 19.48 -16.00 -10.40
C HIS A 772 18.72 -17.28 -10.04
N PRO A 773 18.44 -17.49 -8.74
CA PRO A 773 17.75 -18.68 -8.26
C PRO A 773 16.21 -18.59 -8.34
N TRP A 774 15.61 -17.71 -9.16
CA TRP A 774 14.13 -17.60 -9.23
C TRP A 774 13.45 -18.90 -9.64
N CYS A 775 14.15 -19.78 -10.33
CA CYS A 775 13.67 -21.09 -10.72
C CYS A 775 14.33 -22.23 -9.94
N GLU A 776 15.17 -21.90 -8.96
CA GLU A 776 15.80 -22.84 -8.03
C GLU A 776 14.88 -22.98 -6.81
N PHE A 777 14.20 -24.11 -6.76
CA PHE A 777 13.21 -24.44 -5.74
C PHE A 777 13.76 -25.55 -4.81
N PRO A 778 13.36 -25.60 -3.53
CA PRO A 778 12.23 -24.88 -2.95
C PRO A 778 12.53 -23.45 -2.51
N ARG A 779 11.54 -22.55 -2.62
CA ARG A 779 11.59 -21.15 -2.15
C ARG A 779 10.19 -20.66 -1.77
N GLY A 780 10.12 -19.54 -1.05
CA GLY A 780 8.86 -18.98 -0.54
C GLY A 780 8.80 -19.03 0.98
N TYR A 781 8.09 -18.07 1.57
CA TYR A 781 7.93 -17.97 3.02
C TYR A 781 6.65 -17.22 3.37
N LEU A 782 6.21 -17.35 4.63
CA LEU A 782 5.14 -16.53 5.19
C LEU A 782 5.64 -15.10 5.51
N SER A 783 5.18 -14.13 4.73
CA SER A 783 5.40 -12.70 4.98
C SER A 783 4.49 -12.21 6.10
N THR A 784 4.98 -12.23 7.33
CA THR A 784 4.21 -11.77 8.52
C THR A 784 3.85 -10.28 8.54
N PRO A 785 4.58 -9.35 7.88
CA PRO A 785 4.15 -7.96 7.71
C PRO A 785 2.98 -7.82 6.72
N ASP A 786 2.82 -8.78 5.82
CA ASP A 786 1.79 -8.73 4.80
C ASP A 786 0.49 -9.36 5.31
N THR A 787 -0.56 -8.56 5.41
CA THR A 787 -1.89 -8.98 5.84
C THR A 787 -2.91 -8.83 4.72
N VAL A 788 -3.77 -9.83 4.53
CA VAL A 788 -4.90 -9.78 3.59
C VAL A 788 -6.16 -10.28 4.28
N GLU A 789 -7.24 -9.51 4.20
CA GLU A 789 -8.54 -9.89 4.70
C GLU A 789 -9.52 -10.16 3.56
N LEU A 790 -10.30 -11.24 3.65
CA LEU A 790 -11.45 -11.49 2.79
C LEU A 790 -12.78 -11.34 3.57
N SER A 791 -13.80 -10.83 2.88
CA SER A 791 -15.14 -10.62 3.45
C SER A 791 -16.24 -10.87 2.40
N LEU A 792 -17.49 -11.05 2.86
CA LEU A 792 -18.66 -11.19 1.96
C LEU A 792 -19.62 -10.01 2.08
N ALA A 793 -20.17 -9.60 0.95
CA ALA A 793 -21.30 -8.67 0.89
C ALA A 793 -22.21 -8.96 -0.32
N ASN A 794 -23.32 -8.22 -0.42
CA ASN A 794 -24.22 -8.22 -1.58
C ASN A 794 -24.78 -9.62 -1.97
N LEU A 795 -25.15 -10.46 -1.00
CA LEU A 795 -25.86 -11.71 -1.29
C LEU A 795 -27.26 -11.41 -1.86
N ASP A 796 -27.50 -11.84 -3.09
CA ASP A 796 -28.78 -11.69 -3.80
C ASP A 796 -29.37 -13.07 -4.17
N PRO A 797 -30.34 -13.57 -3.37
CA PRO A 797 -31.04 -14.83 -3.64
C PRO A 797 -31.82 -14.88 -4.95
N VAL A 798 -32.23 -13.72 -5.48
CA VAL A 798 -33.06 -13.62 -6.68
C VAL A 798 -32.20 -13.74 -7.93
N ASN A 799 -31.10 -12.99 -7.97
CA ASN A 799 -30.16 -13.00 -9.09
C ASN A 799 -29.08 -14.09 -8.98
N GLN A 800 -29.08 -14.85 -7.87
CA GLN A 800 -28.14 -15.93 -7.60
C GLN A 800 -26.66 -15.50 -7.54
N THR A 801 -26.40 -14.37 -6.88
CA THR A 801 -25.04 -13.79 -6.77
C THR A 801 -24.64 -13.47 -5.34
N VAL A 802 -23.33 -13.45 -5.08
CA VAL A 802 -22.71 -12.91 -3.85
C VAL A 802 -21.33 -12.36 -4.19
N ASP A 803 -20.92 -11.27 -3.56
CA ASP A 803 -19.64 -10.62 -3.82
C ASP A 803 -18.63 -10.91 -2.70
N VAL A 804 -17.41 -11.28 -3.10
CA VAL A 804 -16.24 -11.38 -2.22
C VAL A 804 -15.48 -10.06 -2.29
N TYR A 805 -15.11 -9.53 -1.13
CA TYR A 805 -14.34 -8.31 -0.98
C TYR A 805 -12.97 -8.63 -0.39
N ILE A 806 -11.96 -7.84 -0.77
CA ILE A 806 -10.58 -7.96 -0.30
C ILE A 806 -10.09 -6.64 0.30
N ARG A 807 -9.34 -6.74 1.40
CA ARG A 807 -8.59 -5.64 2.00
C ARG A 807 -7.14 -6.09 2.15
N ASN A 808 -6.21 -5.42 1.48
CA ASN A 808 -4.79 -5.77 1.44
C ASN A 808 -3.95 -4.49 1.65
N PRO A 809 -3.85 -3.99 2.89
CA PRO A 809 -3.24 -2.68 3.18
C PRO A 809 -1.72 -2.69 3.01
N SER A 810 -1.07 -3.82 3.31
CA SER A 810 0.38 -3.95 3.39
C SER A 810 1.03 -4.40 2.08
N CYS A 811 0.33 -5.21 1.27
CA CYS A 811 0.92 -5.87 0.09
C CYS A 811 0.02 -5.83 -1.15
N ARG A 812 0.66 -5.91 -2.32
CA ARG A 812 -0.05 -6.27 -3.55
C ARG A 812 -0.29 -7.78 -3.57
N VAL A 813 -1.38 -8.24 -4.19
CA VAL A 813 -1.74 -9.67 -4.24
C VAL A 813 -1.58 -10.20 -5.67
N LEU A 814 -0.76 -11.23 -5.85
CA LEU A 814 -0.52 -11.89 -7.15
C LEU A 814 -1.52 -13.03 -7.39
N GLY A 815 -1.86 -13.76 -6.33
CA GLY A 815 -2.77 -14.89 -6.39
C GLY A 815 -3.47 -15.16 -5.07
N TYR A 816 -4.63 -15.81 -5.16
CA TYR A 816 -5.47 -16.16 -4.01
C TYR A 816 -6.22 -17.47 -4.27
N GLU A 817 -6.42 -18.23 -3.21
CA GLU A 817 -7.20 -19.47 -3.21
C GLU A 817 -8.08 -19.55 -1.96
N PHE A 818 -9.39 -19.74 -2.15
CA PHE A 818 -10.34 -19.89 -1.04
C PHE A 818 -11.51 -20.82 -1.42
N ASN A 819 -12.21 -21.30 -0.39
CA ASN A 819 -13.40 -22.14 -0.54
C ASN A 819 -14.65 -21.39 -0.08
N MET A 820 -15.74 -21.54 -0.83
CA MET A 820 -17.08 -21.09 -0.46
C MET A 820 -17.85 -22.19 0.26
N GLY A 821 -18.73 -21.80 1.19
CA GLY A 821 -19.67 -22.67 1.90
C GLY A 821 -21.10 -22.18 1.74
N GLY A 822 -22.07 -23.09 1.81
CA GLY A 822 -23.50 -22.75 1.72
C GLY A 822 -24.02 -22.52 0.30
N LEU A 823 -23.18 -22.66 -0.73
CA LEU A 823 -23.54 -22.60 -2.14
C LEU A 823 -22.68 -23.55 -3.00
N THR A 824 -23.09 -23.78 -4.24
CA THR A 824 -22.26 -24.40 -5.30
C THR A 824 -22.07 -23.42 -6.46
N ILE A 825 -20.85 -23.26 -6.93
CA ILE A 825 -20.47 -22.21 -7.89
C ILE A 825 -20.92 -22.57 -9.32
N GLN A 826 -21.51 -21.62 -10.03
CA GLN A 826 -21.76 -21.69 -11.47
C GLN A 826 -20.58 -21.08 -12.24
N SER A 827 -20.21 -19.85 -11.89
CA SER A 827 -19.10 -19.11 -12.47
C SER A 827 -18.62 -18.02 -11.52
N VAL A 828 -17.44 -17.47 -11.78
CA VAL A 828 -16.91 -16.32 -11.04
C VAL A 828 -16.58 -15.20 -12.02
N THR A 829 -16.93 -13.97 -11.65
CA THR A 829 -16.61 -12.77 -12.41
C THR A 829 -15.64 -11.91 -11.61
N ASN A 830 -14.53 -11.49 -12.20
CA ASN A 830 -13.60 -10.56 -11.55
C ASN A 830 -14.26 -9.17 -11.42
N LEU A 831 -14.23 -8.58 -10.22
CA LEU A 831 -14.79 -7.26 -9.92
C LEU A 831 -13.73 -6.21 -9.53
N ALA A 832 -12.46 -6.61 -9.43
CA ALA A 832 -11.41 -5.75 -8.94
C ALA A 832 -11.21 -4.52 -9.87
N PRO A 833 -11.33 -3.28 -9.35
CA PRO A 833 -11.03 -2.08 -10.13
C PRO A 833 -9.52 -2.05 -10.43
N ASN A 834 -9.17 -1.85 -11.70
CA ASN A 834 -7.81 -1.81 -12.27
C ASN A 834 -7.19 -3.16 -12.71
N LEU A 835 -7.97 -4.22 -12.92
CA LEU A 835 -7.46 -5.54 -13.35
C LEU A 835 -8.28 -6.23 -14.46
N VAL A 836 -8.99 -5.47 -15.31
CA VAL A 836 -9.69 -6.10 -16.43
C VAL A 836 -8.64 -6.72 -17.37
N ASP A 837 -8.59 -8.07 -17.36
CA ASP A 837 -7.73 -9.00 -18.12
C ASP A 837 -6.44 -9.56 -17.45
N ASP A 838 -6.14 -9.20 -16.20
CA ASP A 838 -4.79 -9.48 -15.63
C ASP A 838 -4.69 -10.56 -14.53
N ILE A 839 -5.77 -10.83 -13.78
CA ILE A 839 -5.87 -11.98 -12.87
C ILE A 839 -6.94 -12.92 -13.41
N ALA A 840 -6.51 -14.10 -13.85
CA ALA A 840 -7.39 -15.14 -14.34
C ALA A 840 -8.06 -15.85 -13.15
N VAL A 841 -9.38 -15.78 -13.08
CA VAL A 841 -10.16 -16.42 -12.02
C VAL A 841 -10.72 -17.74 -12.52
N SER A 842 -10.34 -18.82 -11.84
CA SER A 842 -10.63 -20.21 -12.21
C SER A 842 -11.46 -20.89 -11.13
N THR A 843 -12.44 -21.68 -11.55
CA THR A 843 -13.33 -22.47 -10.68
C THR A 843 -13.86 -23.69 -11.44
N SER A 844 -14.43 -24.66 -10.73
CA SER A 844 -15.10 -25.82 -11.31
C SER A 844 -16.63 -25.66 -11.18
N LEU A 845 -17.37 -25.92 -12.27
CA LEU A 845 -18.84 -25.89 -12.25
C LEU A 845 -19.38 -26.89 -11.21
N GLY A 846 -20.19 -26.40 -10.28
CA GLY A 846 -20.73 -27.18 -9.17
C GLY A 846 -19.78 -27.35 -7.98
N GLY A 847 -18.54 -26.86 -8.08
CA GLY A 847 -17.55 -26.86 -7.00
C GLY A 847 -17.72 -25.70 -6.02
N THR A 848 -16.77 -25.58 -5.10
CA THR A 848 -16.73 -24.53 -4.06
C THR A 848 -15.43 -23.73 -4.05
N LYS A 849 -14.41 -24.15 -4.78
CA LYS A 849 -13.08 -23.54 -4.78
C LYS A 849 -12.98 -22.43 -5.81
N VAL A 850 -12.29 -21.36 -5.45
CA VAL A 850 -11.96 -20.23 -6.32
C VAL A 850 -10.45 -20.01 -6.27
N ILE A 851 -9.80 -19.96 -7.43
CA ILE A 851 -8.39 -19.60 -7.57
C ILE A 851 -8.30 -18.39 -8.49
N GLY A 852 -7.67 -17.31 -8.03
CA GLY A 852 -7.24 -16.21 -8.89
C GLY A 852 -5.72 -16.20 -8.98
N LEU A 853 -5.16 -16.11 -10.19
CA LEU A 853 -3.72 -15.97 -10.40
C LEU A 853 -3.44 -15.06 -11.60
N SER A 854 -2.48 -14.15 -11.48
CA SER A 854 -1.92 -13.47 -12.64
C SER A 854 -0.80 -14.29 -13.25
N TYR A 855 -0.76 -14.36 -14.59
CA TYR A 855 0.30 -15.04 -15.35
C TYR A 855 1.30 -14.07 -16.02
N VAL A 856 1.08 -12.75 -15.92
CA VAL A 856 1.75 -11.71 -16.73
C VAL A 856 2.40 -10.60 -15.90
N ASP A 857 2.84 -10.91 -14.67
CA ASP A 857 3.47 -9.96 -13.72
C ASP A 857 2.59 -8.76 -13.32
N SER A 858 1.26 -8.95 -13.39
CA SER A 858 0.29 -8.00 -12.83
C SER A 858 -0.15 -8.44 -11.43
N SER A 859 -0.44 -7.50 -10.54
CA SER A 859 -0.90 -7.79 -9.18
C SER A 859 -1.99 -6.82 -8.75
N LEU A 860 -2.91 -7.30 -7.91
CA LEU A 860 -3.90 -6.45 -7.27
C LEU A 860 -3.18 -5.41 -6.40
N VAL A 861 -3.43 -4.14 -6.70
CA VAL A 861 -2.87 -3.01 -5.95
C VAL A 861 -3.28 -3.07 -4.48
N ARG A 862 -2.52 -2.39 -3.61
CA ARG A 862 -2.84 -2.27 -2.18
C ARG A 862 -4.18 -1.58 -1.97
N ASN A 863 -5.01 -2.10 -1.09
CA ASN A 863 -6.30 -1.49 -0.71
C ASN A 863 -6.40 -1.38 0.82
N ALA A 864 -6.40 -0.14 1.32
CA ALA A 864 -6.54 0.15 2.74
C ALA A 864 -7.96 -0.14 3.28
N THR A 865 -8.95 -0.07 2.40
CA THR A 865 -10.36 -0.42 2.67
C THR A 865 -10.75 -1.64 1.83
N ALA A 866 -11.79 -2.35 2.27
CA ALA A 866 -12.30 -3.50 1.53
C ALA A 866 -12.90 -3.07 0.18
N VAL A 867 -12.41 -3.65 -0.92
CA VAL A 867 -12.88 -3.41 -2.29
C VAL A 867 -13.45 -4.70 -2.90
N PRO A 868 -14.40 -4.63 -3.85
CA PRO A 868 -14.90 -5.83 -4.53
C PRO A 868 -13.75 -6.59 -5.22
N LEU A 869 -13.59 -7.87 -4.92
CA LEU A 869 -12.60 -8.75 -5.56
C LEU A 869 -13.24 -9.53 -6.71
N CYS A 870 -14.28 -10.30 -6.41
CA CYS A 870 -14.98 -11.10 -7.41
C CYS A 870 -16.44 -11.34 -7.02
N ARG A 871 -17.27 -11.62 -8.03
CA ARG A 871 -18.67 -12.03 -7.90
C ARG A 871 -18.78 -13.52 -8.14
N ILE A 872 -19.38 -14.23 -7.19
CA ILE A 872 -19.76 -15.63 -7.34
C ILE A 872 -21.19 -15.68 -7.89
N ASN A 873 -21.36 -16.22 -9.09
CA ASN A 873 -22.67 -16.65 -9.58
C ASN A 873 -22.84 -18.10 -9.15
N TYR A 874 -23.91 -18.43 -8.43
CA TYR A 874 -24.09 -19.78 -7.86
C TYR A 874 -25.27 -20.53 -8.48
N LEU A 875 -25.15 -21.86 -8.56
CA LEU A 875 -26.23 -22.73 -9.06
C LEU A 875 -27.36 -22.90 -8.05
N ASN A 876 -26.99 -23.26 -6.81
CA ASN A 876 -27.91 -23.57 -5.73
C ASN A 876 -27.32 -23.13 -4.40
N LEU A 877 -28.20 -22.74 -3.47
CA LEU A 877 -27.87 -22.60 -2.05
C LEU A 877 -27.97 -23.99 -1.39
N THR A 878 -26.96 -24.35 -0.61
CA THR A 878 -26.89 -25.65 0.10
C THR A 878 -27.20 -25.52 1.59
N GLY A 879 -27.43 -24.30 2.08
CA GLY A 879 -27.79 -24.01 3.47
C GLY A 879 -28.41 -22.62 3.65
N GLY A 880 -28.80 -22.29 4.89
CA GLY A 880 -29.38 -20.98 5.24
C GLY A 880 -28.35 -19.87 5.46
N VAL A 881 -27.06 -20.16 5.29
CA VAL A 881 -25.94 -19.21 5.43
C VAL A 881 -24.94 -19.51 4.33
N VAL A 882 -24.45 -18.45 3.67
CA VAL A 882 -23.33 -18.51 2.71
C VAL A 882 -22.08 -17.97 3.40
N CYS A 883 -20.96 -18.67 3.27
CA CYS A 883 -19.70 -18.26 3.91
C CYS A 883 -18.49 -18.38 2.97
N ILE A 884 -17.42 -17.64 3.25
CA ILE A 884 -16.06 -18.05 2.91
C ILE A 884 -15.70 -19.12 3.93
N ALA A 885 -15.68 -20.38 3.48
CA ALA A 885 -15.46 -21.53 4.35
C ALA A 885 -14.02 -21.59 4.86
N SER A 886 -13.06 -21.27 4.00
CA SER A 886 -11.65 -21.15 4.37
C SER A 886 -10.89 -20.34 3.31
N ILE A 887 -9.83 -19.65 3.73
CA ILE A 887 -8.75 -19.24 2.83
C ILE A 887 -7.77 -20.41 2.81
N VAL A 888 -7.40 -20.88 1.62
CA VAL A 888 -6.38 -21.93 1.47
C VAL A 888 -5.01 -21.27 1.46
N ASP A 889 -4.84 -20.26 0.59
CA ASP A 889 -3.61 -19.48 0.52
C ASP A 889 -3.80 -18.15 -0.20
N ILE A 890 -2.96 -17.16 0.09
CA ILE A 890 -2.89 -15.88 -0.62
C ILE A 890 -1.43 -15.46 -0.70
N VAL A 891 -0.98 -15.04 -1.88
CA VAL A 891 0.40 -14.64 -2.11
C VAL A 891 0.55 -13.19 -2.54
N ASN A 892 1.62 -12.56 -2.08
CA ASN A 892 1.98 -11.20 -2.47
C ASN A 892 2.59 -11.15 -3.89
N LYS A 893 2.97 -9.96 -4.36
CA LYS A 893 3.59 -9.77 -5.69
C LYS A 893 4.87 -10.60 -5.92
N ASP A 894 5.55 -10.99 -4.84
CA ASP A 894 6.81 -11.74 -4.88
C ASP A 894 6.57 -13.25 -4.72
N ALA A 895 5.31 -13.70 -4.82
CA ALA A 895 4.86 -15.07 -4.66
C ALA A 895 5.15 -15.68 -3.27
N ASN A 896 5.20 -14.84 -2.23
CA ASN A 896 5.30 -15.27 -0.84
C ASN A 896 3.93 -15.26 -0.16
N ASP A 897 3.67 -16.25 0.69
CA ASP A 897 2.42 -16.36 1.46
C ASP A 897 2.26 -15.16 2.38
N VAL A 898 1.01 -14.81 2.69
CA VAL A 898 0.68 -13.66 3.55
C VAL A 898 -0.16 -14.09 4.75
N VAL A 899 -0.23 -13.25 5.77
CA VAL A 899 -1.13 -13.46 6.90
C VAL A 899 -2.56 -13.18 6.45
N THR A 900 -3.41 -14.19 6.46
CA THR A 900 -4.79 -14.07 5.98
C THR A 900 -5.81 -14.06 7.11
N GLU A 901 -6.87 -13.26 6.97
CA GLU A 901 -8.01 -13.24 7.90
C GLU A 901 -9.35 -13.22 7.14
N ILE A 902 -10.39 -13.78 7.76
CA ILE A 902 -11.77 -13.69 7.26
C ILE A 902 -12.57 -12.77 8.18
N THR A 903 -12.92 -11.59 7.70
CA THR A 903 -13.68 -10.58 8.47
C THR A 903 -15.09 -10.49 7.90
N GLY A 904 -16.13 -10.83 8.67
CA GLY A 904 -17.52 -10.79 8.15
C GLY A 904 -17.78 -11.77 7.00
N GLY A 905 -17.09 -12.92 6.99
CA GLY A 905 -17.15 -13.89 5.89
C GLY A 905 -18.40 -14.76 5.81
N CYS A 906 -19.51 -14.43 6.48
CA CYS A 906 -20.74 -15.20 6.43
C CYS A 906 -21.98 -14.29 6.33
N LEU A 907 -22.91 -14.63 5.45
CA LEU A 907 -24.17 -13.93 5.22
C LEU A 907 -25.35 -14.90 5.37
N ASN A 908 -26.36 -14.53 6.15
CA ASN A 908 -27.62 -15.28 6.21
C ASN A 908 -28.36 -15.14 4.88
N VAL A 909 -28.90 -16.25 4.36
CA VAL A 909 -29.78 -16.22 3.20
C VAL A 909 -31.10 -15.56 3.61
N PRO A 910 -31.46 -14.40 3.03
CA PRO A 910 -32.77 -13.79 3.27
C PRO A 910 -33.89 -14.74 2.88
N ASN A 911 -34.90 -14.83 3.74
CA ASN A 911 -36.10 -15.60 3.47
C ASN A 911 -36.85 -15.03 2.24
N THR A 912 -37.19 -15.87 1.26
CA THR A 912 -38.03 -15.50 0.11
C THR A 912 -39.36 -16.24 0.13
N VAL A 913 -40.45 -15.53 -0.17
CA VAL A 913 -41.79 -16.10 -0.37
C VAL A 913 -42.30 -15.84 -1.78
N ALA A 914 -43.07 -16.75 -2.36
CA ALA A 914 -43.58 -16.63 -3.72
C ALA A 914 -45.11 -16.79 -3.80
N VAL A 915 -45.73 -16.06 -4.72
CA VAL A 915 -47.17 -16.11 -5.02
C VAL A 915 -47.38 -16.12 -6.54
N SER A 916 -48.42 -16.81 -7.00
CA SER A 916 -48.87 -16.82 -8.40
C SER A 916 -50.29 -16.23 -8.47
N PRO A 917 -50.43 -14.89 -8.50
CA PRO A 917 -51.73 -14.25 -8.51
C PRO A 917 -52.40 -14.34 -9.88
N ARG A 918 -53.74 -14.35 -9.89
CA ARG A 918 -54.55 -14.16 -11.09
C ARG A 918 -55.58 -13.07 -10.89
N MET A 919 -55.80 -12.24 -11.90
CA MET A 919 -56.83 -11.21 -11.87
C MET A 919 -57.36 -10.85 -13.27
N TRP A 920 -58.63 -10.43 -13.32
CA TRP A 920 -59.22 -9.78 -14.48
C TRP A 920 -59.44 -8.30 -14.25
N LEU A 921 -59.24 -7.50 -15.30
CA LEU A 921 -59.63 -6.10 -15.34
C LEU A 921 -60.90 -5.94 -16.16
N GLU A 922 -61.89 -5.26 -15.60
CA GLU A 922 -63.07 -4.86 -16.36
C GLU A 922 -62.67 -3.84 -17.44
N GLY A 923 -63.22 -3.94 -18.65
CA GLY A 923 -62.85 -3.04 -19.75
C GLY A 923 -62.07 -3.78 -20.83
N PRO A 924 -60.82 -4.23 -20.58
CA PRO A 924 -60.09 -5.05 -21.53
C PRO A 924 -60.60 -6.49 -21.56
N TYR A 925 -61.28 -7.01 -20.52
CA TYR A 925 -61.81 -8.37 -20.53
C TYR A 925 -62.94 -8.55 -21.57
N VAL A 926 -62.82 -9.59 -22.41
CA VAL A 926 -63.78 -9.92 -23.46
C VAL A 926 -64.44 -11.27 -23.17
N ILE A 927 -65.73 -11.25 -22.82
CA ILE A 927 -66.50 -12.45 -22.47
C ILE A 927 -66.47 -13.51 -23.58
N ALA A 928 -66.51 -13.10 -24.85
CA ALA A 928 -66.56 -14.01 -25.98
C ALA A 928 -65.29 -14.87 -26.14
N THR A 929 -64.13 -14.36 -25.73
CA THR A 929 -62.84 -15.06 -25.84
C THR A 929 -62.36 -15.60 -24.50
N GLY A 930 -62.89 -15.11 -23.38
CA GLY A 930 -62.37 -15.42 -22.04
C GLY A 930 -60.96 -14.84 -21.79
N LEU A 931 -60.56 -13.82 -22.56
CA LEU A 931 -59.25 -13.18 -22.50
C LEU A 931 -59.39 -11.66 -22.41
N MET A 932 -58.39 -10.99 -21.85
CA MET A 932 -58.24 -9.53 -21.95
C MET A 932 -57.68 -9.13 -23.32
N ARG A 933 -57.98 -7.91 -23.78
CA ARG A 933 -57.29 -7.25 -24.88
C ARG A 933 -55.90 -6.79 -24.43
N ASP A 934 -54.94 -6.74 -25.36
CA ASP A 934 -53.57 -6.25 -25.16
C ASP A 934 -53.26 -5.00 -25.98
N ASP A 935 -54.25 -4.12 -26.13
CA ASP A 935 -54.19 -2.96 -27.02
C ASP A 935 -52.99 -2.04 -26.70
N LEU A 936 -52.70 -1.82 -25.41
CA LEU A 936 -51.54 -1.04 -24.96
C LEU A 936 -50.20 -1.63 -25.41
N ARG A 937 -50.03 -2.95 -25.34
CA ARG A 937 -48.83 -3.64 -25.81
C ARG A 937 -48.74 -3.58 -27.33
N ALA A 938 -49.85 -3.83 -28.02
CA ALA A 938 -49.91 -3.78 -29.48
C ALA A 938 -49.58 -2.38 -30.04
N ALA A 939 -49.91 -1.32 -29.27
CA ALA A 939 -49.59 0.07 -29.58
C ALA A 939 -48.23 0.54 -29.03
N SER A 940 -47.45 -0.32 -28.37
CA SER A 940 -46.17 0.02 -27.72
C SER A 940 -46.28 1.14 -26.68
N LEU A 941 -47.38 1.18 -25.93
CA LEU A 941 -47.67 2.22 -24.93
C LEU A 941 -47.31 1.81 -23.50
N ILE A 942 -47.00 0.54 -23.23
CA ILE A 942 -46.62 0.08 -21.88
C ILE A 942 -45.23 0.63 -21.53
N PRO A 943 -45.06 1.37 -20.41
CA PRO A 943 -43.76 1.89 -20.01
C PRO A 943 -42.81 0.76 -19.60
N SER A 944 -41.52 0.91 -19.88
CA SER A 944 -40.49 -0.06 -19.50
C SER A 944 -40.23 -0.12 -17.99
N THR A 945 -40.55 0.97 -17.28
CA THR A 945 -40.51 1.09 -15.82
C THR A 945 -41.91 1.03 -15.24
N GLU A 946 -42.07 0.38 -14.08
CA GLU A 946 -43.35 0.38 -13.37
C GLU A 946 -43.87 1.80 -13.07
N PRO A 947 -45.17 2.07 -13.26
CA PRO A 947 -45.74 3.42 -13.12
C PRO A 947 -46.18 3.76 -11.69
N PHE A 948 -46.27 2.80 -10.78
CA PHE A 948 -46.91 2.96 -9.46
C PHE A 948 -46.13 3.92 -8.56
N THR A 949 -44.79 3.90 -8.62
CA THR A 949 -43.96 4.87 -7.89
C THR A 949 -44.25 6.31 -8.35
N ALA A 950 -44.33 6.55 -9.66
CA ALA A 950 -44.63 7.87 -10.20
C ALA A 950 -46.07 8.31 -9.90
N LEU A 951 -47.01 7.36 -9.80
CA LEU A 951 -48.40 7.60 -9.42
C LEU A 951 -48.61 7.74 -7.90
N GLY A 952 -47.56 7.65 -7.09
CA GLY A 952 -47.61 7.88 -5.65
C GLY A 952 -48.14 6.70 -4.82
N PHE A 953 -48.12 5.48 -5.37
CA PHE A 953 -48.42 4.28 -4.59
C PHE A 953 -47.30 4.01 -3.59
N THR A 954 -47.65 3.52 -2.39
CA THR A 954 -46.66 3.17 -1.37
C THR A 954 -45.89 1.93 -1.79
N GLN A 955 -44.55 2.00 -1.73
CA GLN A 955 -43.66 0.87 -2.00
C GLN A 955 -42.97 0.44 -0.70
N VAL A 956 -42.90 -0.87 -0.43
CA VAL A 956 -42.24 -1.46 0.74
C VAL A 956 -41.42 -2.66 0.29
N GLY A 957 -40.09 -2.53 0.22
CA GLY A 957 -39.21 -3.62 -0.23
C GLY A 957 -39.25 -3.94 -1.74
N GLY A 958 -40.03 -3.19 -2.53
CA GLY A 958 -40.06 -3.21 -4.00
C GLY A 958 -40.04 -1.79 -4.59
N GLY A 959 -40.42 -1.64 -5.86
CA GLY A 959 -40.48 -0.36 -6.58
C GLY A 959 -39.30 -0.13 -7.53
N GLY A 960 -39.56 0.53 -8.67
CA GLY A 960 -38.56 0.79 -9.71
C GLY A 960 -38.30 -0.37 -10.67
N GLU A 961 -39.09 -1.45 -10.59
CA GLU A 961 -38.94 -2.62 -11.45
C GLU A 961 -39.00 -2.25 -12.95
N GLN A 962 -38.17 -2.92 -13.75
CA GLN A 962 -38.07 -2.74 -15.20
C GLN A 962 -38.47 -4.03 -15.92
N ILE A 963 -39.16 -3.90 -17.05
CA ILE A 963 -39.45 -5.02 -17.95
C ILE A 963 -38.15 -5.53 -18.58
N GLU A 964 -37.96 -6.85 -18.62
CA GLU A 964 -36.83 -7.47 -19.31
C GLU A 964 -36.93 -7.37 -20.83
N ALA A 965 -35.78 -7.41 -21.51
CA ALA A 965 -35.72 -7.27 -22.95
C ALA A 965 -36.52 -8.38 -23.66
N GLY A 966 -37.42 -7.99 -24.57
CA GLY A 966 -38.19 -8.92 -25.41
C GLY A 966 -39.54 -9.37 -24.83
N VAL A 967 -39.85 -9.08 -23.56
CA VAL A 967 -41.12 -9.50 -22.93
C VAL A 967 -42.35 -8.94 -23.66
N LEU A 968 -42.32 -7.67 -24.09
CA LEU A 968 -43.43 -7.05 -24.83
C LEU A 968 -43.62 -7.58 -26.27
N ALA A 969 -42.67 -8.40 -26.77
CA ALA A 969 -42.80 -9.06 -28.07
C ALA A 969 -43.67 -10.33 -28.01
N VAL A 970 -43.98 -10.84 -26.81
CA VAL A 970 -44.85 -12.00 -26.60
C VAL A 970 -46.29 -11.66 -27.01
N THR A 971 -46.93 -12.56 -27.76
CA THR A 971 -48.32 -12.45 -28.23
C THR A 971 -49.14 -13.68 -27.81
N GLY A 972 -50.45 -13.68 -28.06
CA GLY A 972 -51.35 -14.77 -27.65
C GLY A 972 -51.76 -14.67 -26.18
N ASN A 973 -52.04 -15.78 -25.51
CA ASN A 973 -52.55 -15.80 -24.12
C ASN A 973 -51.63 -15.09 -23.13
N ASN A 974 -50.32 -15.17 -23.34
CA ASN A 974 -49.31 -14.63 -22.44
C ASN A 974 -48.86 -13.21 -22.82
N ALA A 975 -49.56 -12.56 -23.77
CA ALA A 975 -49.26 -11.17 -24.11
C ALA A 975 -49.53 -10.27 -22.89
N ILE A 976 -48.62 -9.33 -22.65
CA ILE A 976 -48.77 -8.38 -21.53
C ILE A 976 -49.92 -7.42 -21.83
N VAL A 977 -50.85 -7.30 -20.88
CA VAL A 977 -51.95 -6.35 -20.89
C VAL A 977 -51.50 -5.05 -20.26
N ASP A 978 -50.89 -5.13 -19.06
CA ASP A 978 -50.52 -3.96 -18.28
C ASP A 978 -49.65 -4.28 -17.05
N TRP A 979 -49.24 -3.23 -16.33
CA TRP A 979 -48.62 -3.32 -15.00
C TRP A 979 -49.64 -3.53 -13.87
N VAL A 980 -49.27 -4.31 -12.85
CA VAL A 980 -50.03 -4.57 -11.62
C VAL A 980 -49.12 -4.40 -10.41
N LEU A 981 -49.64 -3.88 -9.29
CA LEU A 981 -48.94 -3.82 -8.01
C LEU A 981 -49.48 -4.92 -7.09
N VAL A 982 -48.59 -5.79 -6.62
CA VAL A 982 -48.90 -6.87 -5.68
C VAL A 982 -48.43 -6.48 -4.29
N GLU A 983 -49.31 -6.57 -3.30
CA GLU A 983 -49.00 -6.21 -1.90
C GLU A 983 -49.18 -7.43 -0.98
N LEU A 984 -48.19 -7.67 -0.13
CA LEU A 984 -48.30 -8.53 1.05
C LEU A 984 -48.65 -7.65 2.24
N ARG A 985 -49.79 -7.91 2.88
CA ARG A 985 -50.32 -7.15 4.02
C ARG A 985 -50.40 -8.01 5.27
N ALA A 986 -50.35 -7.35 6.42
CA ALA A 986 -50.42 -8.02 7.72
C ALA A 986 -51.80 -8.68 7.95
N THR A 987 -51.83 -9.79 8.69
CA THR A 987 -53.06 -10.55 8.94
C THR A 987 -53.96 -9.92 10.01
N THR A 988 -53.36 -9.34 11.05
CA THR A 988 -54.07 -8.73 12.20
C THR A 988 -54.47 -7.27 11.96
N ALA A 989 -53.72 -6.55 11.14
CA ALA A 989 -53.93 -5.15 10.78
C ALA A 989 -53.78 -4.98 9.25
N PRO A 990 -54.80 -5.37 8.46
CA PRO A 990 -54.66 -5.52 7.01
C PRO A 990 -54.49 -4.22 6.21
N TYR A 991 -54.52 -3.06 6.87
CA TYR A 991 -54.12 -1.78 6.30
C TYR A 991 -52.59 -1.61 6.27
N THR A 992 -51.83 -2.41 7.02
CA THR A 992 -50.36 -2.37 7.03
C THR A 992 -49.79 -3.20 5.87
N VAL A 993 -49.15 -2.53 4.93
CA VAL A 993 -48.37 -3.14 3.84
C VAL A 993 -47.01 -3.56 4.37
N LEU A 994 -46.67 -4.84 4.21
CA LEU A 994 -45.42 -5.46 4.68
C LEU A 994 -44.40 -5.63 3.56
N ALA A 995 -44.85 -5.87 2.34
CA ALA A 995 -44.01 -5.89 1.15
C ALA A 995 -44.84 -5.54 -0.10
N THR A 996 -44.21 -4.92 -1.10
CA THR A 996 -44.79 -4.64 -2.41
C THR A 996 -43.88 -5.17 -3.52
N ARG A 997 -44.48 -5.50 -4.66
CA ARG A 997 -43.75 -5.81 -5.88
C ARG A 997 -44.60 -5.46 -7.09
N SER A 998 -44.03 -4.70 -8.02
CA SER A 998 -44.67 -4.48 -9.32
C SER A 998 -44.55 -5.76 -10.15
N ALA A 999 -45.54 -6.04 -10.98
CA ALA A 999 -45.67 -7.27 -11.76
C ALA A 999 -46.38 -6.98 -13.10
N LEU A 1000 -46.38 -7.95 -14.00
CA LEU A 1000 -46.99 -7.84 -15.32
C LEU A 1000 -48.24 -8.73 -15.41
N LEU A 1001 -49.32 -8.19 -15.94
CA LEU A 1001 -50.59 -8.90 -16.15
C LEU A 1001 -50.67 -9.44 -17.58
N GLN A 1002 -51.00 -10.72 -17.72
CA GLN A 1002 -51.17 -11.40 -19.01
C GLN A 1002 -52.64 -11.47 -19.46
N ARG A 1003 -52.87 -11.70 -20.76
CA ARG A 1003 -54.23 -11.74 -21.35
C ARG A 1003 -55.11 -12.86 -20.81
N ASP A 1004 -54.53 -13.92 -20.28
CA ASP A 1004 -55.24 -15.04 -19.63
C ASP A 1004 -55.39 -14.88 -18.10
N GLY A 1005 -54.98 -13.71 -17.58
CA GLY A 1005 -55.22 -13.27 -16.21
C GLY A 1005 -54.10 -13.61 -15.25
N ASP A 1006 -53.02 -14.27 -15.69
CA ASP A 1006 -51.85 -14.56 -14.86
C ASP A 1006 -51.05 -13.27 -14.57
N VAL A 1007 -50.57 -13.14 -13.33
CA VAL A 1007 -49.68 -12.05 -12.90
C VAL A 1007 -48.28 -12.62 -12.69
N VAL A 1008 -47.31 -12.14 -13.47
CA VAL A 1008 -45.95 -12.68 -13.57
C VAL A 1008 -44.88 -11.64 -13.27
N ALA A 1009 -43.66 -12.09 -13.00
CA ALA A 1009 -42.48 -11.25 -12.77
C ALA A 1009 -42.01 -10.53 -14.05
N MET A 1010 -40.90 -9.80 -13.96
CA MET A 1010 -40.39 -8.92 -15.02
C MET A 1010 -39.90 -9.65 -16.27
N ASP A 1011 -39.63 -10.95 -16.15
CA ASP A 1011 -39.28 -11.87 -17.24
C ASP A 1011 -40.50 -12.31 -18.06
N GLY A 1012 -41.72 -11.96 -17.61
CA GLY A 1012 -42.97 -12.36 -18.26
C GLY A 1012 -43.35 -13.83 -18.07
N VAL A 1013 -42.66 -14.57 -17.19
CA VAL A 1013 -42.86 -16.03 -17.02
C VAL A 1013 -42.90 -16.45 -15.54
N SER A 1014 -41.98 -15.96 -14.71
CA SER A 1014 -41.82 -16.42 -13.33
C SER A 1014 -42.96 -15.93 -12.43
N SER A 1015 -43.20 -16.67 -11.35
CA SER A 1015 -44.11 -16.23 -10.27
C SER A 1015 -43.54 -15.02 -9.51
N VAL A 1016 -44.41 -14.28 -8.83
CA VAL A 1016 -44.02 -13.06 -8.11
C VAL A 1016 -43.41 -13.44 -6.76
N SER A 1017 -42.12 -13.13 -6.56
CA SER A 1017 -41.38 -13.42 -5.32
C SER A 1017 -41.16 -12.17 -4.46
N PHE A 1018 -41.21 -12.28 -3.14
CA PHE A 1018 -40.96 -11.20 -2.19
C PHE A 1018 -39.79 -11.52 -1.27
N GLN A 1019 -39.07 -10.47 -0.86
CA GLN A 1019 -38.11 -10.50 0.25
C GLN A 1019 -38.89 -10.42 1.57
N ALA A 1020 -39.52 -11.52 1.96
CA ALA A 1020 -40.30 -11.62 3.19
C ALA A 1020 -40.19 -13.02 3.80
N ALA A 1021 -40.38 -13.12 5.12
CA ALA A 1021 -40.32 -14.40 5.83
C ALA A 1021 -41.47 -15.35 5.41
N PRO A 1022 -41.25 -16.68 5.32
CA PRO A 1022 -42.36 -17.64 5.26
C PRO A 1022 -43.38 -17.38 6.34
N GLY A 1023 -44.66 -17.33 5.97
CA GLY A 1023 -45.71 -16.92 6.89
C GLY A 1023 -47.05 -16.72 6.21
N ASN A 1024 -48.03 -16.29 7.02
CA ASN A 1024 -49.39 -16.03 6.59
C ASN A 1024 -49.56 -14.55 6.24
N TYR A 1025 -50.13 -14.26 5.07
CA TYR A 1025 -50.28 -12.92 4.52
C TYR A 1025 -51.68 -12.66 3.98
N ARG A 1026 -52.09 -11.40 3.94
CA ARG A 1026 -53.17 -10.95 3.07
C ARG A 1026 -52.57 -10.50 1.75
N VAL A 1027 -53.05 -11.04 0.64
CA VAL A 1027 -52.53 -10.70 -0.70
C VAL A 1027 -53.49 -9.75 -1.36
N ALA A 1028 -53.02 -8.56 -1.73
CA ALA A 1028 -53.80 -7.57 -2.46
C ALA A 1028 -53.21 -7.31 -3.84
N LEU A 1029 -54.09 -7.11 -4.82
CA LEU A 1029 -53.74 -6.72 -6.19
C LEU A 1029 -54.32 -5.35 -6.47
N ARG A 1030 -53.48 -4.43 -6.96
CA ARG A 1030 -53.86 -3.07 -7.33
C ARG A 1030 -53.46 -2.78 -8.76
N HIS A 1031 -54.23 -1.91 -9.41
CA HIS A 1031 -53.97 -1.42 -10.77
C HIS A 1031 -54.20 0.09 -10.80
N ARG A 1032 -53.66 0.79 -11.82
CA ARG A 1032 -53.63 2.26 -11.83
C ARG A 1032 -55.02 2.89 -11.77
N ASN A 1033 -56.01 2.34 -12.48
CA ASN A 1033 -57.34 2.95 -12.65
C ASN A 1033 -58.51 2.00 -12.35
N HIS A 1034 -58.22 0.91 -11.64
CA HIS A 1034 -59.21 -0.03 -11.14
C HIS A 1034 -59.18 -0.12 -9.61
N PHE A 1035 -60.31 -0.49 -9.02
CA PHE A 1035 -60.35 -0.82 -7.60
C PHE A 1035 -59.60 -2.13 -7.32
N GLY A 1036 -58.52 -2.02 -6.56
CA GLY A 1036 -57.80 -3.16 -6.00
C GLY A 1036 -58.65 -4.01 -5.06
N ALA A 1037 -58.31 -5.30 -4.98
CA ALA A 1037 -58.98 -6.29 -4.13
C ALA A 1037 -57.94 -7.10 -3.34
N MET A 1038 -58.35 -7.64 -2.19
CA MET A 1038 -57.49 -8.41 -1.29
C MET A 1038 -58.21 -9.65 -0.78
N THR A 1039 -57.45 -10.71 -0.49
CA THR A 1039 -57.99 -11.95 0.09
C THR A 1039 -58.67 -11.72 1.46
N ALA A 1040 -59.83 -12.37 1.67
CA ALA A 1040 -60.56 -12.35 2.95
C ALA A 1040 -60.01 -13.34 3.99
N SER A 1041 -59.17 -14.27 3.57
CA SER A 1041 -58.46 -15.20 4.45
C SER A 1041 -56.95 -15.02 4.27
N ASP A 1042 -56.21 -15.43 5.30
CA ASP A 1042 -54.76 -15.47 5.27
C ASP A 1042 -54.29 -16.52 4.25
N VAL A 1043 -53.25 -16.19 3.50
CA VAL A 1043 -52.59 -17.05 2.52
C VAL A 1043 -51.21 -17.42 3.09
N SER A 1044 -50.94 -18.71 3.27
CA SER A 1044 -49.64 -19.19 3.69
C SER A 1044 -48.67 -19.15 2.51
N LEU A 1045 -47.60 -18.37 2.63
CA LEU A 1045 -46.56 -18.23 1.60
C LEU A 1045 -45.23 -18.79 2.10
N GLY A 1046 -44.50 -19.42 1.19
CA GLY A 1046 -43.15 -19.95 1.36
C GLY A 1046 -42.38 -19.83 0.04
N SER A 1047 -41.25 -20.52 -0.09
CA SER A 1047 -40.47 -20.50 -1.34
C SER A 1047 -41.19 -21.18 -2.53
N VAL A 1048 -42.18 -22.03 -2.26
CA VAL A 1048 -43.05 -22.61 -3.29
C VAL A 1048 -44.20 -21.63 -3.60
N PRO A 1049 -44.39 -21.23 -4.87
CA PRO A 1049 -45.45 -20.31 -5.26
C PRO A 1049 -46.84 -20.83 -4.89
N THR A 1050 -47.62 -20.00 -4.21
CA THR A 1050 -49.03 -20.28 -3.86
C THR A 1050 -49.97 -19.52 -4.78
N VAL A 1051 -50.96 -20.20 -5.36
CA VAL A 1051 -51.93 -19.57 -6.28
C VAL A 1051 -52.94 -18.72 -5.51
N VAL A 1052 -53.13 -17.48 -5.96
CA VAL A 1052 -54.19 -16.57 -5.45
C VAL A 1052 -55.04 -16.12 -6.63
N ASP A 1053 -56.19 -16.76 -6.83
CA ASP A 1053 -57.04 -16.51 -7.99
C ASP A 1053 -58.17 -15.52 -7.67
N LEU A 1054 -57.98 -14.24 -8.01
CA LEU A 1054 -59.01 -13.22 -7.88
C LEU A 1054 -59.99 -13.18 -9.08
N CYS A 1055 -59.86 -14.08 -10.06
CA CYS A 1055 -60.82 -14.23 -11.15
C CYS A 1055 -62.04 -15.06 -10.73
N SER A 1056 -61.88 -15.92 -9.72
CA SER A 1056 -62.91 -16.86 -9.28
C SER A 1056 -63.82 -16.28 -8.19
N ALA A 1057 -65.14 -16.45 -8.36
CA ALA A 1057 -66.13 -16.13 -7.32
C ALA A 1057 -65.95 -16.95 -6.03
N ALA A 1058 -65.24 -18.09 -6.08
CA ALA A 1058 -64.95 -18.91 -4.91
C ALA A 1058 -63.92 -18.30 -3.95
N THR A 1059 -63.08 -17.39 -4.45
CA THR A 1059 -62.08 -16.71 -3.63
C THR A 1059 -62.75 -15.60 -2.84
N ASN A 1060 -62.88 -15.77 -1.52
CA ASN A 1060 -63.43 -14.72 -0.66
C ASN A 1060 -62.48 -13.51 -0.62
N CYS A 1061 -63.01 -12.31 -0.84
CA CYS A 1061 -62.26 -11.05 -0.77
C CYS A 1061 -62.68 -10.20 0.44
N HIS A 1062 -61.83 -9.26 0.84
CA HIS A 1062 -62.16 -8.31 1.89
C HIS A 1062 -63.40 -7.49 1.50
N GLY A 1063 -64.49 -7.63 2.26
CA GLY A 1063 -65.80 -7.07 1.92
C GLY A 1063 -66.64 -7.95 0.98
N THR A 1064 -67.85 -7.51 0.64
CA THR A 1064 -68.84 -8.29 -0.13
C THR A 1064 -68.97 -7.88 -1.59
N ASN A 1065 -68.34 -6.79 -2.00
CA ASN A 1065 -68.43 -6.18 -3.34
C ASN A 1065 -67.05 -5.70 -3.87
N ALA A 1066 -65.97 -6.35 -3.44
CA ALA A 1066 -64.59 -5.97 -3.80
C ALA A 1066 -64.27 -6.15 -5.30
N ARG A 1067 -65.06 -6.94 -6.02
CA ARG A 1067 -64.88 -7.27 -7.44
C ARG A 1067 -66.23 -7.22 -8.15
N LYS A 1068 -66.22 -6.90 -9.44
CA LYS A 1068 -67.39 -6.90 -10.31
C LYS A 1068 -67.65 -8.30 -10.86
N ASP A 1069 -68.89 -8.76 -10.79
CA ASP A 1069 -69.36 -9.95 -11.48
C ASP A 1069 -69.63 -9.61 -12.96
N LEU A 1070 -68.89 -10.25 -13.87
CA LEU A 1070 -69.07 -10.09 -15.32
C LEU A 1070 -70.01 -11.14 -15.92
N GLY A 1071 -70.60 -12.00 -15.09
CA GLY A 1071 -71.44 -13.12 -15.47
C GLY A 1071 -70.66 -14.44 -15.58
N GLY A 1072 -71.36 -15.56 -15.40
CA GLY A 1072 -70.76 -16.90 -15.52
C GLY A 1072 -69.77 -17.29 -14.42
N GLY A 1073 -69.75 -16.56 -13.29
CA GLY A 1073 -68.82 -16.79 -12.19
C GLY A 1073 -67.46 -16.11 -12.33
N VAL A 1074 -67.30 -15.26 -13.35
CA VAL A 1074 -66.08 -14.49 -13.63
C VAL A 1074 -66.10 -13.18 -12.85
N MET A 1075 -65.10 -12.99 -12.00
CA MET A 1075 -64.91 -11.78 -11.20
C MET A 1075 -63.76 -10.94 -11.78
N ALA A 1076 -63.96 -9.64 -11.89
CA ALA A 1076 -62.94 -8.68 -12.32
C ALA A 1076 -62.82 -7.51 -11.34
N LEU A 1077 -61.71 -6.78 -11.37
CA LEU A 1077 -61.60 -5.52 -10.66
C LEU A 1077 -62.49 -4.46 -11.33
N TRP A 1078 -63.11 -3.59 -10.53
CA TRP A 1078 -63.98 -2.52 -11.03
C TRP A 1078 -63.16 -1.48 -11.79
N ALA A 1079 -63.55 -1.19 -13.03
CA ALA A 1079 -62.95 -0.12 -13.82
C ALA A 1079 -63.52 1.25 -13.45
N GLY A 1080 -62.74 2.30 -13.71
CA GLY A 1080 -63.26 3.67 -13.75
C GLY A 1080 -62.69 4.63 -12.72
N ASN A 1081 -61.75 4.19 -11.88
CA ASN A 1081 -61.19 4.97 -10.79
C ASN A 1081 -60.09 5.91 -11.32
N THR A 1082 -60.51 6.94 -12.07
CA THR A 1082 -59.60 7.93 -12.67
C THR A 1082 -59.03 8.89 -11.64
N ARG A 1083 -59.61 8.93 -10.43
CA ARG A 1083 -59.02 9.55 -9.25
C ARG A 1083 -58.66 8.46 -8.23
N PRO A 1084 -57.41 8.35 -7.76
CA PRO A 1084 -57.03 7.31 -6.81
C PRO A 1084 -57.48 7.64 -5.37
N ASP A 1085 -58.78 7.89 -5.15
CA ASP A 1085 -59.37 8.23 -3.84
C ASP A 1085 -60.23 7.09 -3.25
N GLY A 1086 -60.37 5.97 -3.98
CA GLY A 1086 -61.11 4.80 -3.54
C GLY A 1086 -62.63 4.94 -3.68
N GLN A 1087 -63.11 5.95 -4.42
CA GLN A 1087 -64.53 6.18 -4.69
C GLN A 1087 -64.78 6.23 -6.19
N LEU A 1088 -65.89 5.62 -6.62
CA LEU A 1088 -66.32 5.67 -8.01
C LEU A 1088 -67.60 6.48 -8.09
N LEU A 1089 -67.49 7.63 -8.76
CA LEU A 1089 -68.50 8.69 -8.83
C LEU A 1089 -68.69 9.16 -10.27
N TYR A 1090 -69.93 9.26 -10.73
CA TYR A 1090 -70.23 9.84 -12.06
C TYR A 1090 -70.70 11.29 -12.00
N THR A 1091 -71.30 11.72 -10.89
CA THR A 1091 -71.77 13.09 -10.66
C THR A 1091 -71.35 13.58 -9.28
N GLY A 1092 -71.35 14.91 -9.08
CA GLY A 1092 -70.89 15.54 -7.84
C GLY A 1092 -69.45 16.03 -7.90
N ILE A 1093 -68.98 16.60 -6.78
CA ILE A 1093 -67.59 17.05 -6.63
C ILE A 1093 -66.68 15.81 -6.64
N ASN A 1094 -65.51 15.92 -7.29
CA ASN A 1094 -64.54 14.84 -7.44
C ASN A 1094 -65.06 13.60 -8.19
N ASN A 1095 -65.97 13.77 -9.14
CA ASN A 1095 -66.36 12.65 -10.01
C ASN A 1095 -65.20 12.17 -10.92
N ASP A 1096 -65.24 10.89 -11.30
CA ASP A 1096 -64.24 10.22 -12.14
C ASP A 1096 -64.44 10.47 -13.65
N ARG A 1097 -65.59 11.02 -14.01
CA ARG A 1097 -65.88 11.36 -15.41
C ARG A 1097 -65.13 12.62 -15.85
N ASP A 1098 -65.05 13.63 -15.00
CA ASP A 1098 -64.47 14.93 -15.38
C ASP A 1098 -62.97 14.86 -15.73
N PRO A 1099 -62.11 14.06 -15.06
CA PRO A 1099 -60.73 13.82 -15.52
C PRO A 1099 -60.63 13.39 -16.99
N ILE A 1100 -61.52 12.49 -17.44
CA ILE A 1100 -61.57 12.03 -18.83
C ILE A 1100 -61.84 13.22 -19.77
N LEU A 1101 -62.79 14.10 -19.41
CA LEU A 1101 -63.09 15.30 -20.18
C LEU A 1101 -61.89 16.26 -20.22
N VAL A 1102 -61.20 16.43 -19.11
CA VAL A 1102 -60.04 17.31 -18.97
C VAL A 1102 -58.89 16.82 -19.86
N VAL A 1103 -58.57 15.53 -19.84
CA VAL A 1103 -57.48 14.95 -20.64
C VAL A 1103 -57.68 15.15 -22.13
N ILE A 1104 -58.93 15.02 -22.64
CA ILE A 1104 -59.20 15.25 -24.07
C ILE A 1104 -59.30 16.74 -24.47
N GLY A 1105 -59.00 17.65 -23.55
CA GLY A 1105 -58.94 19.10 -23.79
C GLY A 1105 -60.18 19.89 -23.35
N GLY A 1106 -61.12 19.30 -22.62
CA GLY A 1106 -62.17 19.99 -21.84
C GLY A 1106 -63.30 20.67 -22.61
N VAL A 1107 -63.06 21.09 -23.86
CA VAL A 1107 -63.99 21.92 -24.65
C VAL A 1107 -64.60 21.20 -25.86
N VAL A 1108 -63.95 20.14 -26.36
CA VAL A 1108 -64.43 19.35 -27.51
C VAL A 1108 -64.60 17.90 -27.06
N PRO A 1109 -65.82 17.46 -26.71
CA PRO A 1109 -66.06 16.13 -26.12
C PRO A 1109 -65.89 14.96 -27.10
N THR A 1110 -65.59 15.25 -28.37
CA THR A 1110 -65.31 14.28 -29.44
C THR A 1110 -63.81 14.10 -29.70
N ASN A 1111 -62.94 14.81 -28.99
CA ASN A 1111 -61.49 14.59 -29.09
C ASN A 1111 -61.12 13.22 -28.53
N ILE A 1112 -60.06 12.65 -29.10
CA ILE A 1112 -59.47 11.37 -28.69
C ILE A 1112 -57.99 11.66 -28.39
N VAL A 1113 -57.50 11.17 -27.27
CA VAL A 1113 -56.08 11.28 -26.88
C VAL A 1113 -55.50 9.88 -26.78
N THR A 1114 -54.44 9.61 -27.55
CA THR A 1114 -53.76 8.32 -27.56
C THR A 1114 -52.55 8.33 -26.62
N GLY A 1115 -52.42 7.32 -25.77
CA GLY A 1115 -51.27 7.14 -24.90
C GLY A 1115 -51.57 6.30 -23.66
N TYR A 1116 -50.59 6.22 -22.76
CA TYR A 1116 -50.72 5.51 -21.49
C TYR A 1116 -51.25 6.45 -20.40
N TYR A 1117 -52.57 6.54 -20.29
CA TYR A 1117 -53.25 7.46 -19.38
C TYR A 1117 -53.95 6.74 -18.22
N LEU A 1118 -54.13 7.46 -17.11
CA LEU A 1118 -54.93 7.00 -15.98
C LEU A 1118 -56.43 6.95 -16.36
N GLU A 1119 -56.85 7.87 -17.22
CA GLU A 1119 -58.21 8.07 -17.69
C GLU A 1119 -58.66 7.10 -18.78
N ASP A 1120 -57.75 6.28 -19.33
CA ASP A 1120 -58.06 5.17 -20.24
C ASP A 1120 -58.49 3.95 -19.42
N VAL A 1121 -59.76 3.94 -19.01
CA VAL A 1121 -60.30 2.95 -18.06
C VAL A 1121 -60.65 1.63 -18.75
N ASN A 1122 -60.67 1.60 -20.08
CA ASN A 1122 -60.89 0.39 -20.88
C ASN A 1122 -59.61 -0.21 -21.48
N LEU A 1123 -58.47 0.45 -21.29
CA LEU A 1123 -57.12 0.04 -21.70
C LEU A 1123 -56.98 -0.13 -23.21
N THR A 1124 -57.65 0.72 -24.00
CA THR A 1124 -57.55 0.70 -25.46
C THR A 1124 -56.35 1.50 -26.00
N GLY A 1125 -55.70 2.28 -25.14
CA GLY A 1125 -54.69 3.26 -25.52
C GLY A 1125 -55.28 4.57 -26.02
N GLU A 1126 -56.61 4.74 -25.97
CA GLU A 1126 -57.33 5.93 -26.44
C GLU A 1126 -58.33 6.43 -25.41
N VAL A 1127 -58.12 7.63 -24.86
CA VAL A 1127 -59.06 8.28 -23.95
C VAL A 1127 -60.18 8.95 -24.75
N LYS A 1128 -61.43 8.56 -24.49
CA LYS A 1128 -62.64 9.03 -25.19
C LYS A 1128 -63.74 9.44 -24.22
N TYR A 1129 -64.33 10.62 -24.45
CA TYR A 1129 -65.47 11.10 -23.67
C TYR A 1129 -66.84 10.85 -24.32
N THR A 1130 -66.90 10.70 -25.65
CA THR A 1130 -68.12 10.36 -26.40
C THR A 1130 -67.78 9.40 -27.54
N GLY A 1131 -68.80 8.82 -28.18
CA GLY A 1131 -68.62 7.81 -29.23
C GLY A 1131 -68.74 6.39 -28.70
N ALA A 1132 -68.56 5.40 -29.58
CA ALA A 1132 -68.55 4.00 -29.18
C ALA A 1132 -67.34 3.71 -28.28
N GLU A 1133 -67.52 2.86 -27.28
CA GLU A 1133 -66.46 2.41 -26.36
C GLU A 1133 -65.75 3.58 -25.65
N ASN A 1134 -66.50 4.61 -25.24
CA ASN A 1134 -65.95 5.71 -24.46
C ASN A 1134 -65.74 5.34 -22.98
N ASP A 1135 -64.76 5.97 -22.34
CA ASP A 1135 -64.33 5.64 -20.96
C ASP A 1135 -65.38 6.02 -19.91
N ARG A 1136 -66.09 7.15 -20.12
CA ARG A 1136 -67.06 7.63 -19.13
C ARG A 1136 -68.26 6.71 -18.98
N ASP A 1137 -68.66 6.02 -20.05
CA ASP A 1137 -69.86 5.18 -20.03
C ASP A 1137 -69.63 3.95 -19.16
N ILE A 1138 -68.38 3.46 -19.06
CA ILE A 1138 -68.01 2.37 -18.14
C ILE A 1138 -68.24 2.80 -16.69
N ILE A 1139 -67.82 4.03 -16.33
CA ILE A 1139 -68.07 4.60 -15.00
C ILE A 1139 -69.57 4.70 -14.72
N LEU A 1140 -70.35 5.21 -15.68
CA LEU A 1140 -71.80 5.35 -15.56
C LEU A 1140 -72.48 3.99 -15.36
N VAL A 1141 -72.09 2.98 -16.14
CA VAL A 1141 -72.62 1.62 -16.04
C VAL A 1141 -72.28 1.03 -14.68
N ASN A 1142 -71.05 1.22 -14.19
CA ASN A 1142 -70.61 0.68 -12.91
C ASN A 1142 -71.40 1.23 -11.73
N ILE A 1143 -71.70 2.53 -11.70
CA ILE A 1143 -72.52 3.09 -10.61
C ILE A 1143 -74.03 2.77 -10.76
N GLY A 1144 -74.45 2.09 -11.84
CA GLY A 1144 -75.81 1.58 -11.99
C GLY A 1144 -76.63 2.21 -13.13
N GLY A 1145 -76.00 2.92 -14.06
CA GLY A 1145 -76.50 3.30 -15.39
C GLY A 1145 -77.67 4.28 -15.43
N SER A 1146 -78.78 3.96 -14.77
CA SER A 1146 -80.00 4.78 -14.67
C SER A 1146 -80.00 5.74 -13.47
N VAL A 1147 -79.11 5.54 -12.50
CA VAL A 1147 -79.01 6.36 -11.28
C VAL A 1147 -77.60 6.93 -11.17
N PRO A 1148 -77.31 8.09 -11.78
CA PRO A 1148 -75.95 8.64 -11.89
C PRO A 1148 -75.39 9.21 -10.57
N THR A 1149 -76.17 9.14 -9.49
CA THR A 1149 -75.83 9.64 -8.15
C THR A 1149 -75.38 8.54 -7.19
N ASN A 1150 -75.41 7.28 -7.63
CA ASN A 1150 -74.89 6.17 -6.85
C ASN A 1150 -73.36 6.24 -6.77
N THR A 1151 -72.81 5.66 -5.71
CA THR A 1151 -71.37 5.62 -5.46
C THR A 1151 -70.94 4.20 -5.14
N ILE A 1152 -69.76 3.80 -5.60
CA ILE A 1152 -69.12 2.55 -5.19
C ILE A 1152 -67.85 2.90 -4.41
N GLN A 1153 -67.63 2.22 -3.30
CA GLN A 1153 -66.44 2.38 -2.48
C GLN A 1153 -65.53 1.17 -2.66
N GLN A 1154 -64.24 1.42 -2.80
CA GLN A 1154 -63.23 0.38 -2.82
C GLN A 1154 -63.27 -0.41 -1.50
N GLN A 1155 -63.21 -1.75 -1.60
CA GLN A 1155 -63.18 -2.63 -0.43
C GLN A 1155 -61.77 -3.20 -0.23
N LEU A 1156 -60.85 -2.28 0.05
CA LEU A 1156 -59.45 -2.56 0.38
C LEU A 1156 -59.11 -1.64 1.57
N PRO A 1157 -58.68 -2.18 2.72
CA PRO A 1157 -58.56 -1.42 3.97
C PRO A 1157 -57.32 -0.51 4.02
#